data_AF-A0A420Z8K9-F1
#
_entry.id   AF-A0A420Z8K9-F1
#
_cell.length_a   1.000
_cell.length_b   1.000
_cell.length_c   1.000
_cell.angle_alpha   90.00
_cell.angle_beta   90.00
_cell.angle_gamma   90.00
#
_symmetry.space_group_name_H-M   'P 1'
#
loop_
_entity.id
_entity.type
_entity.pdbx_description
1 polymer ?
#
loop_
_entity_poly.entity_id
_entity_poly.type
_entity_poly.pdbx_seq_one_letter_code
_entity_poly.pdbx_strand_id
1 'polypeptide(L)'
;QADFDDLRFTNEEENQSLDYWIESKSDGEWAYVWVEIDSIDTNNGTQAYMYYGNPSANSMSNYDNTFTKDYGESGFFGLWHMDEGSGTSTADSSGNGRTATLENSPNWVGSDGGEWDNISQQFSTGDCINLTHSTEDHLSIPHYSFTNNWTVMGWFWLDGYDGYGYSAIFTHGQLDHDNRVYVGTSSHRLGVYSQVNNGDCYNATAEEITLNEWHHFAVTVSSTEGVKVYLNGELYCINSSATGGWDNPTHDVEIGANTHSSWNRGMDGKVDEFRHYNRVLSEEEIKAYYRRHKYASPEPVYSVGDEEQSPYHIFDCSIINTSGTHYLAQDILNSGTSPCMNISANNIILDCQGYMIDGDNLADYGIYIYRDSEQTTNITVKNCVVADWGLANIYLYNADGNNLTGVTANSSPNYGFYLYHSDSNNFSDCTANSNYDGFYLHYSDSNLISDSKANSNDRYGFFLYHSSSNTISNLTVSSNTNYGIRIYADSDNNIIANSTISNNTYAGLYLDEDGSNDPEYNEIYNCLLNNSGTYGNIRVDSGITGENYFNTTEQSGTRIYSSGTRIGGNYWTNPSGTGYSDTCNDTDHDGFCDDPLNLSYGTSVAWDHLPLSDEYYQYCVCNCMDLNETGAVYYLARDILDSDASVCINISADDITLDCQTYSIDGTDSASSYGIKIHRTSSTSVNVTVRNCKISDWTYSVSLEYADDTTILNSEMSSNSKGLYVFNTDSLNVSNCTFSSNSDGIEINTCTSCEFSDSTFKSNGNALTIAHLSGTGSTFTGLNISGCTNNAIYFPVATAGQKFYNNFINCSSHLGYASSTGINSFNTTKQAGTRITDSDYFNEIGGNYWANPSGTGYSEICVDNDHDGFCDQTYELDENNIDYLPYAAYDPCNTTLYMWNGTDWEGTDSTYLAFWCRAYQTNCAAENQNSTTPIFNITMMSTGCQSNVIVAWINESLDQKTLFCANNSDPSTGLTVSTTKTVLYTNATYNESVGIWAWMNYANPQEVQYFDFYLKVEEVE
;
A
#
# COMPACT_ATOMS: atom_id res chain seq x y z
N GLN A 1 48.66 8.58 16.03
CA GLN A 1 48.12 9.02 17.34
C GLN A 1 49.17 9.86 18.06
N ALA A 2 48.76 10.85 18.86
CA ALA A 2 49.70 11.79 19.50
C ALA A 2 50.61 11.11 20.52
N ASP A 3 50.04 10.22 21.32
CA ASP A 3 50.75 9.41 22.32
C ASP A 3 50.37 7.92 22.25
N PHE A 4 49.41 7.52 21.41
CA PHE A 4 48.95 6.11 21.31
C PHE A 4 48.29 5.56 22.58
N ASP A 5 47.96 6.39 23.57
CA ASP A 5 47.36 5.95 24.84
C ASP A 5 45.87 5.54 24.65
N ASP A 6 45.26 5.99 23.57
CA ASP A 6 43.86 5.75 23.24
C ASP A 6 43.61 4.59 22.28
N LEU A 7 44.65 3.86 21.87
CA LEU A 7 44.50 2.65 21.06
C LEU A 7 43.65 1.61 21.76
N ARG A 8 42.69 0.99 21.07
CA ARG A 8 41.93 -0.18 21.54
C ARG A 8 41.80 -1.20 20.42
N PHE A 9 41.73 -2.48 20.80
CA PHE A 9 41.52 -3.58 19.85
C PHE A 9 40.30 -4.40 20.28
N THR A 10 39.47 -4.82 19.33
CA THR A 10 38.33 -5.73 19.57
C THR A 10 38.26 -6.83 18.52
N ASN A 11 37.55 -7.92 18.83
CA ASN A 11 37.26 -8.98 17.87
C ASN A 11 36.12 -8.60 16.91
N GLU A 12 35.80 -9.50 15.97
CA GLU A 12 34.75 -9.32 14.95
C GLU A 12 33.34 -8.99 15.52
N GLU A 13 33.04 -9.37 16.77
CA GLU A 13 31.73 -9.12 17.39
C GLU A 13 31.60 -7.71 18.03
N GLU A 14 32.58 -6.82 17.79
CA GLU A 14 32.72 -5.42 18.26
C GLU A 14 32.62 -5.18 19.78
N ASN A 15 32.33 -6.21 20.58
CA ASN A 15 32.01 -6.07 22.00
C ASN A 15 33.01 -6.73 22.97
N GLN A 16 34.02 -7.43 22.46
CA GLN A 16 35.05 -8.06 23.28
C GLN A 16 36.40 -7.39 23.05
N SER A 17 36.95 -6.78 24.11
CA SER A 17 38.29 -6.19 24.09
C SER A 17 39.34 -7.28 23.91
N LEU A 18 40.31 -7.02 23.05
CA LEU A 18 41.52 -7.82 22.91
C LEU A 18 42.66 -7.19 23.72
N ASP A 19 43.47 -8.01 24.36
CA ASP A 19 44.68 -7.57 25.02
C ASP A 19 45.75 -7.21 23.98
N TYR A 20 46.52 -6.16 24.26
CA TYR A 20 47.55 -5.66 23.36
C TYR A 20 48.70 -5.02 24.13
N TRP A 21 49.87 -4.98 23.49
CA TRP A 21 51.06 -4.37 24.04
C TRP A 21 51.80 -3.54 22.99
N ILE A 22 52.13 -2.30 23.37
CA ILE A 22 52.94 -1.40 22.55
C ILE A 22 54.42 -1.66 22.91
N GLU A 23 55.12 -2.33 22.00
CA GLU A 23 56.53 -2.69 22.15
C GLU A 23 57.42 -1.45 22.14
N SER A 24 57.22 -0.59 21.15
CA SER A 24 57.91 0.67 21.01
C SER A 24 57.10 1.63 20.15
N LYS A 25 57.33 2.93 20.33
CA LYS A 25 56.63 3.98 19.58
C LYS A 25 57.50 5.22 19.42
N SER A 26 57.20 5.99 18.40
CA SER A 26 57.55 7.41 18.27
C SER A 26 56.24 8.18 18.21
N ASP A 27 55.93 8.91 19.27
CA ASP A 27 54.72 9.72 19.45
C ASP A 27 54.41 10.54 18.19
N GLY A 28 53.21 10.40 17.64
CA GLY A 28 52.80 11.07 16.39
C GLY A 28 53.30 10.43 15.09
N GLU A 29 54.21 9.46 15.13
CA GLU A 29 54.83 8.88 13.93
C GLU A 29 54.49 7.40 13.73
N TRP A 30 54.85 6.52 14.68
CA TRP A 30 54.71 5.08 14.52
C TRP A 30 54.64 4.34 15.86
N ALA A 31 54.07 3.13 15.87
CA ALA A 31 54.12 2.20 16.99
C ALA A 31 54.24 0.76 16.47
N TYR A 32 55.04 -0.07 17.15
CA TYR A 32 55.01 -1.53 17.02
C TYR A 32 54.07 -2.07 18.10
N VAL A 33 53.01 -2.76 17.69
CA VAL A 33 51.94 -3.22 18.57
C VAL A 33 51.71 -4.70 18.36
N TRP A 34 51.71 -5.45 19.46
CA TRP A 34 51.31 -6.85 19.52
C TRP A 34 49.86 -6.93 19.99
N VAL A 35 49.05 -7.75 19.34
CA VAL A 35 47.63 -7.94 19.66
C VAL A 35 47.38 -9.41 19.87
N GLU A 36 46.80 -9.77 21.02
CA GLU A 36 46.40 -11.14 21.30
C GLU A 36 45.12 -11.47 20.51
N ILE A 37 45.20 -12.47 19.64
CA ILE A 37 44.07 -12.96 18.84
C ILE A 37 43.67 -14.34 19.35
N ASP A 38 42.47 -14.44 19.93
CA ASP A 38 41.94 -15.67 20.56
C ASP A 38 42.04 -16.91 19.64
N SER A 39 41.71 -16.76 18.36
CA SER A 39 41.84 -17.83 17.36
C SER A 39 41.94 -17.29 15.94
N ILE A 40 42.69 -18.00 15.09
CA ILE A 40 42.84 -17.68 13.66
C ILE A 40 42.12 -18.73 12.83
N ASP A 41 41.06 -18.37 12.09
CA ASP A 41 40.39 -19.29 11.16
C ASP A 41 41.29 -19.53 9.93
N THR A 42 41.71 -20.78 9.77
CA THR A 42 42.57 -21.24 8.65
C THR A 42 41.97 -21.06 7.25
N ASN A 43 40.65 -20.86 7.11
CA ASN A 43 39.98 -20.74 5.81
C ASN A 43 39.52 -19.32 5.50
N ASN A 44 39.07 -18.56 6.51
CA ASN A 44 38.40 -17.28 6.31
C ASN A 44 39.22 -16.08 6.82
N GLY A 45 40.32 -16.32 7.54
CA GLY A 45 40.99 -15.28 8.33
C GLY A 45 40.16 -14.87 9.55
N THR A 46 40.76 -14.09 10.44
CA THR A 46 40.09 -13.50 11.60
C THR A 46 40.18 -11.99 11.49
N GLN A 47 39.08 -11.28 11.73
CA GLN A 47 39.05 -9.81 11.75
C GLN A 47 39.18 -9.29 13.18
N ALA A 48 39.96 -8.22 13.34
CA ALA A 48 40.08 -7.45 14.56
C ALA A 48 40.03 -5.96 14.21
N TYR A 49 39.37 -5.18 15.05
CA TYR A 49 39.21 -3.74 14.84
C TYR A 49 40.18 -2.97 15.73
N MET A 50 40.67 -1.83 15.22
CA MET A 50 41.54 -0.91 15.96
C MET A 50 40.82 0.44 16.11
N TYR A 51 40.58 0.87 17.34
CA TYR A 51 39.95 2.17 17.64
C TYR A 51 40.97 3.14 18.21
N TYR A 52 40.80 4.42 17.87
CA TYR A 52 41.59 5.55 18.35
C TYR A 52 40.83 6.87 18.17
N GLY A 53 41.36 7.98 18.68
CA GLY A 53 40.77 9.33 18.58
C GLY A 53 40.18 9.89 19.88
N ASN A 54 40.41 9.24 21.03
CA ASN A 54 39.96 9.70 22.34
C ASN A 54 41.15 10.14 23.22
N PRO A 55 41.58 11.42 23.17
CA PRO A 55 42.77 11.89 23.89
C PRO A 55 42.63 11.91 25.42
N SER A 56 41.45 11.55 25.96
CA SER A 56 41.23 11.43 27.42
C SER A 56 41.41 10.00 27.94
N ALA A 57 41.59 9.02 27.05
CA ALA A 57 41.79 7.63 27.41
C ALA A 57 43.23 7.40 27.92
N ASN A 58 43.38 6.60 28.98
CA ASN A 58 44.68 6.11 29.41
C ASN A 58 45.09 4.88 28.60
N SER A 59 46.40 4.66 28.45
CA SER A 59 46.93 3.44 27.83
C SER A 59 46.44 2.18 28.56
N MET A 60 45.95 1.22 27.78
CA MET A 60 45.60 -0.13 28.22
C MET A 60 46.64 -1.17 27.80
N SER A 61 47.76 -0.73 27.21
CA SER A 61 48.85 -1.60 26.77
C SER A 61 49.43 -2.40 27.95
N ASN A 62 49.39 -3.73 27.86
CA ASN A 62 49.82 -4.62 28.94
C ASN A 62 50.56 -5.85 28.40
N TYR A 63 51.85 -5.98 28.76
CA TYR A 63 52.70 -7.08 28.33
C TYR A 63 52.21 -8.45 28.84
N ASP A 64 51.96 -8.57 30.15
CA ASP A 64 51.61 -9.84 30.81
C ASP A 64 50.25 -10.38 30.36
N ASN A 65 49.33 -9.51 29.96
CA ASN A 65 48.06 -9.95 29.38
C ASN A 65 48.21 -10.37 27.91
N THR A 66 49.08 -9.70 27.14
CA THR A 66 49.18 -9.94 25.68
C THR A 66 49.96 -11.19 25.34
N PHE A 67 50.95 -11.54 26.15
CA PHE A 67 51.78 -12.72 25.95
C PHE A 67 51.53 -13.75 27.04
N THR A 68 51.40 -15.01 26.63
CA THR A 68 51.31 -16.16 27.53
C THR A 68 52.62 -16.96 27.52
N LYS A 69 52.94 -17.58 28.65
CA LYS A 69 54.04 -18.57 28.76
C LYS A 69 53.64 -19.93 28.17
N ASP A 70 52.34 -20.20 28.07
CA ASP A 70 51.77 -21.43 27.51
C ASP A 70 50.94 -21.11 26.24
N TYR A 71 51.46 -21.49 25.08
CA TYR A 71 50.85 -21.29 23.77
C TYR A 71 49.78 -22.35 23.41
N GLY A 72 49.35 -23.16 24.38
CA GLY A 72 48.43 -24.28 24.16
C GLY A 72 49.04 -25.36 23.27
N GLU A 73 50.36 -25.53 23.36
CA GLU A 73 51.12 -26.48 22.56
C GLU A 73 51.10 -27.86 23.21
N SER A 74 51.15 -28.90 22.38
CA SER A 74 51.13 -30.29 22.84
C SER A 74 52.36 -31.04 22.35
N GLY A 75 52.71 -32.14 23.03
CA GLY A 75 53.87 -32.95 22.67
C GLY A 75 55.17 -32.61 23.38
N PHE A 76 55.12 -31.76 24.41
CA PHE A 76 56.19 -31.65 25.40
C PHE A 76 56.39 -33.00 26.08
N PHE A 77 57.66 -33.39 26.21
CA PHE A 77 58.06 -34.44 27.12
C PHE A 77 58.28 -33.90 28.53
N GLY A 78 58.66 -32.63 28.66
CA GLY A 78 58.71 -31.91 29.94
C GLY A 78 58.78 -30.41 29.70
N LEU A 79 58.14 -29.63 30.57
CA LEU A 79 58.11 -28.17 30.52
C LEU A 79 58.19 -27.63 31.95
N TRP A 80 59.20 -26.82 32.24
CA TRP A 80 59.43 -26.22 33.56
C TRP A 80 59.59 -24.72 33.40
N HIS A 81 58.55 -23.98 33.79
CA HIS A 81 58.55 -22.52 33.75
C HIS A 81 59.30 -21.87 34.90
N MET A 82 59.58 -22.59 35.99
CA MET A 82 60.33 -22.06 37.13
C MET A 82 59.69 -20.83 37.79
N ASP A 83 58.36 -20.80 37.84
CA ASP A 83 57.54 -19.65 38.25
C ASP A 83 56.94 -19.75 39.67
N GLU A 84 57.23 -20.80 40.43
CA GLU A 84 56.61 -21.01 41.74
C GLU A 84 57.02 -19.98 42.81
N GLY A 85 58.14 -19.28 42.60
CA GLY A 85 58.66 -18.20 43.44
C GLY A 85 59.13 -18.58 44.84
N SER A 86 58.90 -19.83 45.24
CA SER A 86 59.34 -20.37 46.52
C SER A 86 59.23 -21.89 46.54
N GLY A 87 59.89 -22.52 47.51
CA GLY A 87 59.85 -23.97 47.70
C GLY A 87 61.09 -24.67 47.15
N THR A 88 61.02 -26.01 47.09
CA THR A 88 62.15 -26.90 46.77
C THR A 88 61.94 -27.69 45.48
N SER A 89 60.98 -27.29 44.63
CA SER A 89 60.66 -27.98 43.38
C SER A 89 59.99 -27.04 42.40
N THR A 90 60.19 -27.26 41.10
CA THR A 90 59.40 -26.65 40.03
C THR A 90 58.60 -27.71 39.29
N ALA A 91 57.33 -27.42 39.02
CA ALA A 91 56.38 -28.34 38.44
C ALA A 91 56.65 -28.59 36.95
N ASP A 92 56.30 -29.79 36.48
CA ASP A 92 56.25 -30.10 35.06
C ASP A 92 54.89 -29.71 34.50
N SER A 93 54.83 -28.54 33.86
CA SER A 93 53.64 -27.97 33.25
C SER A 93 53.21 -28.68 31.97
N SER A 94 54.00 -29.64 31.45
CA SER A 94 53.57 -30.47 30.31
C SER A 94 52.44 -31.45 30.65
N GLY A 95 52.14 -31.63 31.94
CA GLY A 95 51.16 -32.60 32.42
C GLY A 95 51.68 -34.05 32.51
N ASN A 96 52.96 -34.30 32.25
CA ASN A 96 53.54 -35.65 32.30
C ASN A 96 54.11 -36.04 33.68
N GLY A 97 54.04 -35.15 34.68
CA GLY A 97 54.37 -35.46 36.07
C GLY A 97 55.86 -35.58 36.37
N ARG A 98 56.72 -34.88 35.62
CA ARG A 98 58.19 -34.89 35.81
C ARG A 98 58.68 -33.68 36.62
N THR A 99 58.12 -33.45 37.80
CA THR A 99 58.55 -32.35 38.69
C THR A 99 60.07 -32.36 38.92
N ALA A 100 60.73 -31.22 38.73
CA ALA A 100 62.16 -31.05 39.03
C ALA A 100 62.34 -30.67 40.50
N THR A 101 63.30 -31.29 41.18
CA THR A 101 63.67 -30.95 42.56
C THR A 101 64.83 -29.97 42.56
N LEU A 102 64.75 -28.94 43.38
CA LEU A 102 65.83 -27.95 43.58
C LEU A 102 66.80 -28.51 44.62
N GLU A 103 67.98 -28.95 44.19
CA GLU A 103 68.98 -29.59 45.04
C GLU A 103 70.01 -28.56 45.53
N ASN A 104 70.43 -28.69 46.79
CA ASN A 104 71.33 -27.77 47.50
C ASN A 104 70.79 -26.35 47.78
N SER A 105 69.47 -26.15 47.66
CA SER A 105 68.75 -24.90 48.01
C SER A 105 69.10 -23.69 47.14
N PRO A 106 68.97 -23.77 45.80
CA PRO A 106 69.07 -22.61 44.93
C PRO A 106 68.01 -21.56 45.26
N ASN A 107 68.27 -20.31 44.88
CA ASN A 107 67.39 -19.20 45.20
C ASN A 107 66.42 -18.91 44.05
N TRP A 108 65.15 -18.71 44.40
CA TRP A 108 64.17 -18.08 43.50
C TRP A 108 64.47 -16.59 43.39
N VAL A 109 64.43 -16.07 42.17
CA VAL A 109 64.66 -14.64 41.88
C VAL A 109 63.49 -14.13 41.04
N GLY A 110 62.79 -13.12 41.55
CA GLY A 110 61.59 -12.57 40.93
C GLY A 110 61.82 -11.57 39.80
N SER A 111 60.71 -11.33 39.07
CA SER A 111 60.56 -10.76 37.72
C SER A 111 61.29 -11.60 36.67
N ASP A 112 60.66 -12.74 36.36
CA ASP A 112 60.86 -13.72 35.28
C ASP A 112 62.14 -13.58 34.44
N GLY A 113 62.91 -14.66 34.38
CA GLY A 113 64.12 -14.76 33.57
C GLY A 113 63.85 -15.11 32.11
N GLY A 114 64.76 -14.73 31.22
CA GLY A 114 64.66 -14.92 29.77
C GLY A 114 64.27 -13.62 29.08
N GLU A 115 65.21 -12.98 28.40
CA GLU A 115 65.00 -11.70 27.74
C GLU A 115 64.35 -11.89 26.36
N TRP A 116 63.28 -11.16 26.08
CA TRP A 116 62.72 -11.05 24.74
C TRP A 116 63.70 -10.24 23.85
N ASP A 117 64.26 -10.90 22.84
CA ASP A 117 64.93 -10.38 21.63
C ASP A 117 65.93 -9.19 21.69
N ASN A 118 66.61 -8.96 22.82
CA ASN A 118 67.52 -7.82 23.13
C ASN A 118 66.82 -6.52 23.58
N ILE A 119 65.53 -6.53 23.95
CA ILE A 119 64.79 -5.29 24.32
C ILE A 119 64.52 -5.17 25.84
N SER A 120 65.19 -5.94 26.69
CA SER A 120 65.18 -5.81 28.16
C SER A 120 63.82 -5.97 28.87
N GLN A 121 62.79 -6.49 28.20
CA GLN A 121 61.46 -6.69 28.81
C GLN A 121 61.35 -8.09 29.43
N GLN A 122 60.87 -8.14 30.67
CA GLN A 122 60.64 -9.34 31.48
C GLN A 122 59.16 -9.39 31.88
N PHE A 123 58.57 -10.58 32.10
CA PHE A 123 57.23 -10.64 32.66
C PHE A 123 57.21 -9.96 34.03
N SER A 124 56.19 -9.14 34.26
CA SER A 124 56.06 -8.43 35.54
C SER A 124 55.67 -9.38 36.68
N THR A 125 55.24 -10.60 36.32
CA THR A 125 54.86 -11.70 37.20
C THR A 125 55.59 -13.00 36.81
N GLY A 126 56.12 -13.72 37.80
CA GLY A 126 56.94 -14.92 37.59
C GLY A 126 58.33 -14.82 38.21
N ASP A 127 59.03 -15.96 38.28
CA ASP A 127 60.34 -16.12 38.93
C ASP A 127 61.28 -16.95 38.05
N CYS A 128 62.58 -16.92 38.33
CA CYS A 128 63.60 -17.80 37.74
C CYS A 128 64.45 -18.44 38.84
N ILE A 129 65.30 -19.41 38.49
CA ILE A 129 66.22 -20.04 39.46
C ILE A 129 67.63 -19.51 39.31
N ASN A 130 68.18 -18.97 40.41
CA ASN A 130 69.59 -18.61 40.52
C ASN A 130 70.40 -19.75 41.16
N LEU A 131 71.42 -20.18 40.45
CA LEU A 131 72.32 -21.29 40.75
C LEU A 131 73.71 -20.77 41.12
N THR A 132 74.28 -21.35 42.18
CA THR A 132 75.65 -21.11 42.61
C THR A 132 76.47 -22.39 42.50
N HIS A 133 77.54 -22.37 41.72
CA HIS A 133 78.45 -23.50 41.55
C HIS A 133 79.07 -23.90 42.90
N SER A 134 79.54 -22.94 43.71
CA SER A 134 80.24 -23.28 44.96
C SER A 134 79.41 -24.07 46.00
N THR A 135 78.08 -24.06 45.88
CA THR A 135 77.14 -24.85 46.69
C THR A 135 76.56 -26.05 45.95
N GLU A 136 76.99 -26.29 44.70
CA GLU A 136 76.54 -27.37 43.83
C GLU A 136 75.03 -27.31 43.51
N ASP A 137 74.49 -26.09 43.42
CA ASP A 137 73.07 -25.84 43.13
C ASP A 137 72.70 -26.37 41.74
N HIS A 138 71.59 -27.11 41.67
CA HIS A 138 71.03 -27.56 40.39
C HIS A 138 69.56 -27.94 40.52
N LEU A 139 68.90 -28.06 39.36
CA LEU A 139 67.61 -28.72 39.28
C LEU A 139 67.85 -30.17 38.85
N SER A 140 67.26 -31.12 39.59
CA SER A 140 67.30 -32.54 39.31
C SER A 140 65.94 -33.04 38.84
N ILE A 141 65.88 -33.58 37.63
CA ILE A 141 64.69 -34.18 37.02
C ILE A 141 64.87 -35.70 36.99
N PRO A 142 63.95 -36.50 37.56
CA PRO A 142 64.07 -37.96 37.60
C PRO A 142 64.44 -38.56 36.25
N HIS A 143 65.45 -39.42 36.20
CA HIS A 143 66.01 -39.95 34.97
C HIS A 143 64.98 -40.59 34.05
N TYR A 144 65.12 -40.33 32.75
CA TYR A 144 64.29 -40.91 31.70
C TYR A 144 65.09 -41.08 30.42
N SER A 145 64.74 -42.08 29.61
CA SER A 145 65.42 -42.32 28.33
C SER A 145 64.99 -41.29 27.28
N PHE A 146 65.98 -40.69 26.63
CA PHE A 146 65.76 -39.84 25.46
C PHE A 146 65.52 -40.75 24.24
N THR A 147 64.70 -40.29 23.30
CA THR A 147 64.51 -41.05 22.04
C THR A 147 65.69 -40.81 21.09
N ASN A 148 65.64 -41.34 19.87
CA ASN A 148 66.66 -41.05 18.86
C ASN A 148 66.50 -39.65 18.22
N ASN A 149 65.36 -38.99 18.44
CA ASN A 149 65.00 -37.71 17.85
C ASN A 149 64.40 -36.80 18.92
N TRP A 150 65.10 -35.76 19.36
CA TRP A 150 64.64 -34.91 20.45
C TRP A 150 65.19 -33.49 20.36
N THR A 151 64.58 -32.60 21.14
CA THR A 151 65.02 -31.21 21.30
C THR A 151 64.98 -30.81 22.77
N VAL A 152 66.06 -30.27 23.30
CA VAL A 152 66.07 -29.57 24.60
C VAL A 152 66.42 -28.12 24.39
N MET A 153 65.80 -27.23 25.16
CA MET A 153 66.06 -25.81 25.09
C MET A 153 65.69 -25.12 26.40
N GLY A 154 66.19 -23.92 26.60
CA GLY A 154 65.89 -23.10 27.77
C GLY A 154 66.70 -21.82 27.76
N TRP A 155 66.45 -21.00 28.77
CA TRP A 155 67.15 -19.74 28.98
C TRP A 155 68.22 -19.91 30.05
N PHE A 156 69.37 -19.28 29.85
CA PHE A 156 70.46 -19.25 30.80
C PHE A 156 71.11 -17.87 30.86
N TRP A 157 71.65 -17.55 32.02
CA TRP A 157 72.39 -16.33 32.32
C TRP A 157 73.66 -16.73 33.04
N LEU A 158 74.80 -16.17 32.68
CA LEU A 158 76.08 -16.41 33.37
C LEU A 158 76.56 -15.13 34.06
N ASP A 159 76.86 -15.25 35.36
CA ASP A 159 77.45 -14.16 36.15
C ASP A 159 78.97 -14.06 35.94
N GLY A 160 79.60 -15.17 35.56
CA GLY A 160 81.04 -15.25 35.34
C GLY A 160 81.53 -16.62 34.84
N TYR A 161 82.85 -16.70 34.64
CA TYR A 161 83.56 -17.93 34.27
C TYR A 161 84.45 -18.35 35.44
N ASP A 162 84.07 -19.42 36.14
CA ASP A 162 84.73 -19.91 37.36
C ASP A 162 86.13 -20.54 37.13
N GLY A 163 86.54 -20.72 35.87
CA GLY A 163 87.86 -21.23 35.49
C GLY A 163 88.02 -22.75 35.52
N TYR A 164 86.95 -23.53 35.73
CA TYR A 164 86.99 -24.99 35.86
C TYR A 164 86.72 -25.75 34.55
N GLY A 165 87.23 -25.21 33.44
CA GLY A 165 87.20 -25.81 32.10
C GLY A 165 85.89 -25.57 31.34
N TYR A 166 84.74 -25.79 31.96
CA TYR A 166 83.42 -25.48 31.41
C TYR A 166 82.38 -25.28 32.53
N SER A 167 81.31 -24.54 32.23
CA SER A 167 80.11 -24.40 33.06
C SER A 167 78.97 -25.17 32.38
N ALA A 168 78.40 -26.17 33.06
CA ALA A 168 77.30 -26.98 32.52
C ALA A 168 75.96 -26.25 32.63
N ILE A 169 75.20 -26.22 31.53
CA ILE A 169 73.83 -25.69 31.48
C ILE A 169 72.82 -26.83 31.61
N PHE A 170 73.07 -27.93 30.90
CA PHE A 170 72.22 -29.12 30.89
C PHE A 170 73.09 -30.36 30.80
N THR A 171 72.82 -31.37 31.63
CA THR A 171 73.55 -32.63 31.66
C THR A 171 72.59 -33.83 31.68
N HIS A 172 72.92 -34.84 30.89
CA HIS A 172 72.17 -36.09 30.80
C HIS A 172 73.14 -37.28 30.58
N GLY A 173 72.97 -38.37 31.33
CA GLY A 173 73.70 -39.60 31.05
C GLY A 173 73.91 -40.48 32.27
N GLN A 174 75.13 -40.99 32.41
CA GLN A 174 75.55 -41.84 33.53
C GLN A 174 76.93 -41.39 34.05
N LEU A 175 77.34 -41.92 35.20
CA LEU A 175 78.60 -41.57 35.83
C LEU A 175 79.78 -41.72 34.84
N ASP A 176 80.56 -40.64 34.69
CA ASP A 176 81.70 -40.49 33.79
C ASP A 176 81.41 -40.70 32.28
N HIS A 177 80.15 -40.89 31.87
CA HIS A 177 79.69 -40.91 30.47
C HIS A 177 78.46 -40.03 30.29
N ASP A 178 78.69 -38.72 30.40
CA ASP A 178 77.69 -37.69 30.29
C ASP A 178 77.58 -37.14 28.86
N ASN A 179 76.43 -36.53 28.60
CA ASN A 179 76.21 -35.63 27.48
C ASN A 179 75.77 -34.30 28.07
N ARG A 180 76.31 -33.21 27.55
CA ARG A 180 76.09 -31.90 28.16
C ARG A 180 76.04 -30.78 27.15
N VAL A 181 75.24 -29.78 27.49
CA VAL A 181 75.32 -28.42 26.95
C VAL A 181 76.14 -27.60 27.93
N TYR A 182 77.16 -26.90 27.44
CA TYR A 182 78.10 -26.20 28.31
C TYR A 182 78.61 -24.90 27.67
N VAL A 183 79.17 -24.01 28.50
CA VAL A 183 80.00 -22.89 28.05
C VAL A 183 81.44 -23.13 28.50
N GLY A 184 82.38 -23.15 27.56
CA GLY A 184 83.80 -23.34 27.90
C GLY A 184 84.35 -22.14 28.67
N THR A 185 84.94 -22.34 29.85
CA THR A 185 85.39 -21.21 30.71
C THR A 185 86.62 -20.48 30.19
N SER A 186 87.33 -21.05 29.20
CA SER A 186 88.45 -20.40 28.51
C SER A 186 88.10 -19.90 27.12
N SER A 187 87.07 -20.50 26.49
CA SER A 187 86.63 -20.14 25.15
C SER A 187 85.44 -19.18 25.15
N HIS A 188 84.75 -19.06 26.28
CA HIS A 188 83.50 -18.31 26.50
C HIS A 188 82.46 -18.62 25.42
N ARG A 189 82.37 -19.89 24.99
CA ARG A 189 81.54 -20.30 23.85
C ARG A 189 80.68 -21.47 24.23
N LEU A 190 79.44 -21.45 23.75
CA LEU A 190 78.49 -22.53 23.88
C LEU A 190 78.99 -23.76 23.10
N GLY A 191 78.72 -24.95 23.64
CA GLY A 191 79.00 -26.20 22.96
C GLY A 191 78.16 -27.34 23.51
N VAL A 192 78.08 -28.40 22.70
CA VAL A 192 77.58 -29.71 23.11
C VAL A 192 78.74 -30.68 23.13
N TYR A 193 78.78 -31.52 24.16
CA TYR A 193 79.70 -32.64 24.29
C TYR A 193 78.90 -33.92 24.46
N SER A 194 79.21 -34.96 23.70
CA SER A 194 78.58 -36.28 23.85
C SER A 194 79.61 -37.40 23.81
N GLN A 195 79.73 -38.10 24.94
CA GLN A 195 80.61 -39.27 25.06
C GLN A 195 80.06 -40.53 24.38
N VAL A 196 78.78 -40.53 24.00
CA VAL A 196 78.08 -41.72 23.49
C VAL A 196 78.09 -41.78 21.97
N ASN A 197 77.84 -40.67 21.28
CA ASN A 197 77.65 -40.65 19.81
C ASN A 197 78.65 -39.78 19.05
N ASN A 198 79.70 -39.28 19.72
CA ASN A 198 80.66 -38.32 19.15
C ASN A 198 79.96 -37.04 18.60
N GLY A 199 78.90 -36.62 19.31
CA GLY A 199 78.02 -35.49 18.99
C GLY A 199 78.57 -34.12 19.34
N ASP A 200 79.88 -34.01 19.51
CA ASP A 200 80.55 -32.76 19.85
C ASP A 200 80.26 -31.70 18.79
N CYS A 201 79.78 -30.54 19.23
CA CYS A 201 79.45 -29.44 18.35
C CYS A 201 79.73 -28.12 19.08
N TYR A 202 80.65 -27.32 18.54
CA TYR A 202 80.90 -25.95 19.00
C TYR A 202 81.43 -25.12 17.83
N ASN A 203 81.22 -23.80 17.88
CA ASN A 203 81.68 -22.88 16.83
C ASN A 203 82.89 -22.08 17.34
N ALA A 204 84.09 -22.53 16.97
CA ALA A 204 85.35 -21.91 17.43
C ALA A 204 85.52 -20.43 17.00
N THR A 205 84.77 -20.00 15.98
CA THR A 205 84.83 -18.64 15.42
C THR A 205 83.67 -17.75 15.85
N ALA A 206 82.68 -18.28 16.58
CA ALA A 206 81.56 -17.50 17.08
C ALA A 206 82.01 -16.45 18.11
N GLU A 207 81.17 -15.44 18.29
CA GLU A 207 81.32 -14.47 19.38
C GLU A 207 81.24 -15.17 20.75
N GLU A 208 81.88 -14.53 21.73
CA GLU A 208 81.86 -15.02 23.10
C GLU A 208 80.47 -14.74 23.72
N ILE A 209 80.01 -15.64 24.58
CA ILE A 209 78.80 -15.44 25.37
C ILE A 209 79.02 -14.23 26.28
N THR A 210 78.18 -13.21 26.15
CA THR A 210 78.19 -12.06 27.04
C THR A 210 77.72 -12.49 28.42
N LEU A 211 78.40 -12.01 29.46
CA LEU A 211 77.99 -12.21 30.85
C LEU A 211 76.94 -11.19 31.25
N ASN A 212 76.11 -11.54 32.23
CA ASN A 212 75.07 -10.67 32.79
C ASN A 212 73.95 -10.28 31.83
N GLU A 213 73.61 -11.17 30.90
CA GLU A 213 72.41 -11.09 30.06
C GLU A 213 71.85 -12.50 29.82
N TRP A 214 70.58 -12.58 29.41
CA TRP A 214 69.92 -13.85 29.11
C TRP A 214 70.26 -14.33 27.71
N HIS A 215 70.57 -15.62 27.59
CA HIS A 215 70.78 -16.31 26.33
C HIS A 215 69.82 -17.51 26.23
N HIS A 216 69.27 -17.74 25.05
CA HIS A 216 68.47 -18.92 24.75
C HIS A 216 69.33 -19.96 24.04
N PHE A 217 69.35 -21.19 24.54
CA PHE A 217 69.96 -22.32 23.82
C PHE A 217 68.90 -23.29 23.36
N ALA A 218 69.12 -23.91 22.21
CA ALA A 218 68.40 -25.13 21.83
C ALA A 218 69.37 -26.14 21.23
N VAL A 219 69.15 -27.42 21.53
CA VAL A 219 69.90 -28.54 20.96
C VAL A 219 68.92 -29.52 20.36
N THR A 220 69.04 -29.76 19.06
CA THR A 220 68.30 -30.82 18.39
C THR A 220 69.23 -31.99 18.09
N VAL A 221 68.73 -33.19 18.32
CA VAL A 221 69.41 -34.43 17.97
C VAL A 221 68.49 -35.24 17.08
N SER A 222 69.02 -35.58 15.90
CA SER A 222 68.31 -36.30 14.86
C SER A 222 69.12 -37.50 14.40
N SER A 223 68.47 -38.66 14.36
CA SER A 223 69.03 -39.86 13.74
C SER A 223 69.37 -39.72 12.25
N THR A 224 68.89 -38.67 11.57
CA THR A 224 69.17 -38.41 10.15
C THR A 224 69.98 -37.13 9.91
N GLU A 225 69.85 -36.12 10.76
CA GLU A 225 70.48 -34.81 10.57
C GLU A 225 71.67 -34.55 11.52
N GLY A 226 71.89 -35.41 12.50
CA GLY A 226 72.93 -35.27 13.51
C GLY A 226 72.53 -34.32 14.64
N VAL A 227 73.53 -33.68 15.26
CA VAL A 227 73.35 -32.72 16.36
C VAL A 227 73.40 -31.30 15.82
N LYS A 228 72.42 -30.46 16.13
CA LYS A 228 72.44 -29.02 15.87
C LYS A 228 72.30 -28.25 17.17
N VAL A 229 73.03 -27.16 17.29
CA VAL A 229 72.97 -26.23 18.42
C VAL A 229 72.52 -24.89 17.89
N TYR A 230 71.61 -24.25 18.60
CA TYR A 230 71.08 -22.93 18.32
C TYR A 230 71.37 -22.03 19.52
N LEU A 231 71.71 -20.78 19.24
CA LEU A 231 71.92 -19.73 20.24
C LEU A 231 71.06 -18.54 19.82
N ASN A 232 70.21 -18.07 20.73
CA ASN A 232 69.30 -16.93 20.51
C ASN A 232 68.44 -17.09 19.24
N GLY A 233 67.92 -18.31 19.05
CA GLY A 233 67.05 -18.67 17.92
C GLY A 233 67.75 -18.95 16.59
N GLU A 234 69.06 -18.70 16.49
CA GLU A 234 69.83 -18.87 15.25
C GLU A 234 70.73 -20.11 15.30
N LEU A 235 70.94 -20.78 14.16
CA LEU A 235 71.82 -21.95 14.08
C LEU A 235 73.27 -21.59 14.44
N TYR A 236 73.77 -22.14 15.54
CA TYR A 236 75.10 -21.86 16.08
C TYR A 236 76.18 -22.83 15.54
N CYS A 237 75.88 -24.13 15.55
CA CYS A 237 76.76 -25.16 14.99
C CYS A 237 75.97 -26.42 14.58
N ILE A 238 76.58 -27.23 13.70
CA ILE A 238 76.04 -28.53 13.29
C ILE A 238 77.15 -29.60 13.24
N ASN A 239 76.84 -30.78 13.77
CA ASN A 239 77.60 -32.01 13.56
C ASN A 239 76.67 -33.08 12.96
N SER A 240 76.64 -33.14 11.63
CA SER A 240 75.78 -34.06 10.87
C SER A 240 76.22 -35.53 10.93
N SER A 241 77.39 -35.83 11.50
CA SER A 241 77.93 -37.19 11.57
C SER A 241 77.45 -37.99 12.78
N ALA A 242 76.90 -37.32 13.80
CA ALA A 242 76.47 -37.92 15.06
C ALA A 242 75.00 -38.38 15.01
N THR A 243 74.73 -39.52 14.37
CA THR A 243 73.38 -40.00 14.00
C THR A 243 72.78 -41.08 14.93
N GLY A 244 73.26 -41.18 16.18
CA GLY A 244 72.73 -42.12 17.19
C GLY A 244 72.11 -41.40 18.41
N GLY A 245 71.12 -42.01 19.06
CA GLY A 245 70.55 -41.50 20.31
C GLY A 245 71.56 -41.50 21.46
N TRP A 246 71.29 -40.72 22.50
CA TRP A 246 72.07 -40.73 23.74
C TRP A 246 71.65 -41.97 24.56
N ASP A 247 72.62 -42.82 24.95
CA ASP A 247 72.38 -44.12 25.60
C ASP A 247 71.62 -43.98 26.93
N ASN A 248 70.96 -45.07 27.34
CA ASN A 248 70.04 -45.14 28.47
C ASN A 248 70.67 -44.63 29.80
N PRO A 249 70.22 -43.49 30.36
CA PRO A 249 70.83 -42.90 31.55
C PRO A 249 70.54 -43.72 32.80
N THR A 250 71.43 -43.60 33.79
CA THR A 250 71.21 -44.13 35.15
C THR A 250 71.16 -43.04 36.21
N HIS A 251 71.36 -41.78 35.80
CA HIS A 251 71.32 -40.61 36.66
C HIS A 251 70.27 -39.62 36.15
N ASP A 252 69.76 -38.81 37.06
CA ASP A 252 68.74 -37.80 36.81
C ASP A 252 69.25 -36.76 35.80
N VAL A 253 68.34 -36.08 35.12
CA VAL A 253 68.69 -34.98 34.23
C VAL A 253 68.98 -33.76 35.10
N GLU A 254 70.13 -33.13 34.89
CA GLU A 254 70.57 -31.97 35.67
C GLU A 254 70.52 -30.70 34.84
N ILE A 255 69.98 -29.63 35.41
CA ILE A 255 70.06 -28.27 34.86
C ILE A 255 70.99 -27.45 35.76
N GLY A 256 72.04 -26.91 35.14
CA GLY A 256 73.03 -26.04 35.77
C GLY A 256 74.18 -26.73 36.52
N ALA A 257 74.25 -28.06 36.52
CA ALA A 257 75.38 -28.82 37.08
C ALA A 257 75.78 -30.04 36.24
N ASN A 258 76.89 -30.66 36.64
CA ASN A 258 77.32 -31.96 36.17
C ASN A 258 77.90 -32.77 37.33
N THR A 259 77.02 -33.31 38.18
CA THR A 259 77.39 -34.20 39.28
C THR A 259 77.67 -35.63 38.80
N HIS A 260 77.39 -35.92 37.52
CA HIS A 260 77.69 -37.21 36.89
C HIS A 260 79.18 -37.42 36.65
N SER A 261 80.01 -36.40 36.89
CA SER A 261 81.46 -36.54 36.80
C SER A 261 82.11 -36.34 38.17
N SER A 262 83.28 -36.95 38.37
CA SER A 262 84.09 -36.77 39.58
C SER A 262 84.53 -35.32 39.86
N TRP A 263 84.24 -34.39 38.96
CA TRP A 263 84.51 -32.96 39.07
C TRP A 263 83.23 -32.20 38.76
N ASN A 264 82.43 -31.85 39.76
CA ASN A 264 81.25 -31.02 39.54
C ASN A 264 81.66 -29.70 38.87
N ARG A 265 80.93 -29.33 37.81
CA ARG A 265 81.22 -28.19 36.93
C ARG A 265 79.93 -27.45 36.61
N GLY A 266 79.31 -26.94 37.66
CA GLY A 266 78.09 -26.16 37.57
C GLY A 266 78.32 -24.75 37.06
N MET A 267 77.22 -24.07 36.77
CA MET A 267 77.22 -22.66 36.39
C MET A 267 77.02 -21.76 37.62
N ASP A 268 77.61 -20.57 37.59
CA ASP A 268 77.19 -19.43 38.43
C ASP A 268 76.30 -18.52 37.57
N GLY A 269 75.02 -18.46 37.90
CA GLY A 269 74.06 -17.64 37.16
C GLY A 269 72.63 -18.15 37.27
N LYS A 270 71.80 -17.89 36.26
CA LYS A 270 70.34 -18.17 36.32
C LYS A 270 69.90 -19.06 35.18
N VAL A 271 68.81 -19.81 35.41
CA VAL A 271 68.16 -20.65 34.41
C VAL A 271 66.66 -20.42 34.45
N ASP A 272 66.03 -20.56 33.29
CA ASP A 272 64.59 -20.42 33.16
C ASP A 272 64.02 -21.23 31.98
N GLU A 273 62.70 -21.44 31.98
CA GLU A 273 61.92 -21.79 30.80
C GLU A 273 62.41 -23.05 30.06
N PHE A 274 62.81 -24.08 30.82
CA PHE A 274 63.41 -25.29 30.28
C PHE A 274 62.36 -26.23 29.67
N ARG A 275 62.66 -26.75 28.48
CA ARG A 275 61.74 -27.55 27.66
C ARG A 275 62.45 -28.76 27.07
N HIS A 276 61.74 -29.88 27.01
CA HIS A 276 62.16 -31.09 26.29
C HIS A 276 61.04 -31.63 25.40
N TYR A 277 61.37 -31.93 24.14
CA TYR A 277 60.53 -32.59 23.15
C TYR A 277 61.10 -33.94 22.71
N ASN A 278 60.23 -34.93 22.55
CA ASN A 278 60.56 -36.21 21.89
C ASN A 278 60.51 -36.14 20.35
N ARG A 279 60.83 -34.98 19.79
CA ARG A 279 60.97 -34.75 18.35
C ARG A 279 62.01 -33.68 18.08
N VAL A 280 62.48 -33.63 16.84
CA VAL A 280 63.33 -32.56 16.34
C VAL A 280 62.42 -31.37 16.02
N LEU A 281 62.64 -30.24 16.66
CA LEU A 281 62.04 -28.97 16.27
C LEU A 281 62.74 -28.44 15.01
N SER A 282 61.97 -27.81 14.13
CA SER A 282 62.49 -27.03 13.01
C SER A 282 63.21 -25.77 13.51
N GLU A 283 64.01 -25.16 12.64
CA GLU A 283 64.69 -23.89 12.93
C GLU A 283 63.67 -22.78 13.18
N GLU A 284 62.57 -22.78 12.44
CA GLU A 284 61.49 -21.82 12.58
C GLU A 284 60.70 -22.00 13.90
N GLU A 285 60.47 -23.24 14.34
CA GLU A 285 59.90 -23.51 15.67
C GLU A 285 60.82 -22.99 16.79
N ILE A 286 62.12 -23.27 16.72
CA ILE A 286 63.10 -22.79 17.70
C ILE A 286 63.15 -21.26 17.72
N LYS A 287 63.08 -20.64 16.55
CA LYS A 287 63.04 -19.18 16.41
C LYS A 287 61.75 -18.59 16.98
N ALA A 288 60.61 -19.24 16.80
CA ALA A 288 59.34 -18.84 17.40
C ALA A 288 59.37 -18.91 18.94
N TYR A 289 60.00 -19.94 19.52
CA TYR A 289 60.21 -20.02 20.97
C TYR A 289 61.15 -18.95 21.51
N TYR A 290 62.25 -18.67 20.81
CA TYR A 290 63.14 -17.57 21.16
C TYR A 290 62.39 -16.23 21.15
N ARG A 291 61.49 -16.05 20.18
CA ARG A 291 60.56 -14.91 20.09
C ARG A 291 59.27 -15.10 20.89
N ARG A 292 59.21 -16.06 21.83
CA ARG A 292 58.04 -16.36 22.70
C ARG A 292 56.66 -16.14 22.01
N HIS A 293 56.47 -16.70 20.82
CA HIS A 293 55.15 -16.78 20.16
C HIS A 293 54.89 -18.19 19.63
N LYS A 294 53.61 -18.52 19.44
CA LYS A 294 53.21 -19.81 18.87
C LYS A 294 53.76 -19.96 17.45
N TYR A 295 54.34 -21.12 17.15
CA TYR A 295 54.76 -21.44 15.78
C TYR A 295 53.55 -21.75 14.90
N ALA A 296 53.50 -21.15 13.71
CA ALA A 296 52.49 -21.43 12.68
C ALA A 296 53.17 -21.58 11.32
N SER A 297 52.73 -22.57 10.52
CA SER A 297 53.27 -22.85 9.20
C SER A 297 52.13 -22.96 8.17
N PRO A 298 51.99 -22.00 7.23
CA PRO A 298 52.77 -20.75 7.12
C PRO A 298 52.47 -19.78 8.28
N GLU A 299 53.35 -18.80 8.51
CA GLU A 299 53.07 -17.70 9.45
C GLU A 299 51.82 -16.93 8.99
N PRO A 300 50.96 -16.47 9.93
CA PRO A 300 49.79 -15.66 9.58
C PRO A 300 50.22 -14.39 8.85
N VAL A 301 49.57 -14.10 7.73
CA VAL A 301 49.71 -12.82 7.05
C VAL A 301 48.56 -11.93 7.49
N TYR A 302 48.86 -10.71 7.91
CA TYR A 302 47.85 -9.71 8.20
C TYR A 302 47.81 -8.65 7.09
N SER A 303 46.63 -8.08 6.89
CA SER A 303 46.44 -6.88 6.09
C SER A 303 45.67 -5.88 6.94
N VAL A 304 46.13 -4.63 6.97
CA VAL A 304 45.35 -3.55 7.56
C VAL A 304 44.26 -3.19 6.55
N GLY A 305 43.00 -3.32 6.96
CA GLY A 305 41.85 -2.87 6.17
C GLY A 305 41.83 -1.35 6.03
N ASP A 306 40.97 -0.84 5.16
CA ASP A 306 40.73 0.60 5.09
C ASP A 306 40.20 1.10 6.44
N GLU A 307 40.57 2.33 6.84
CA GLU A 307 40.03 2.98 8.03
C GLU A 307 38.51 3.07 7.90
N GLU A 308 37.79 2.32 8.73
CA GLU A 308 36.34 2.42 8.82
C GLU A 308 36.03 3.75 9.50
N GLN A 309 35.58 4.73 8.73
CA GLN A 309 35.24 6.03 9.31
C GLN A 309 34.12 5.84 10.32
N SER A 310 34.43 6.05 11.61
CA SER A 310 33.43 6.11 12.67
C SER A 310 32.30 7.04 12.21
N PRO A 311 31.03 6.63 12.35
CA PRO A 311 29.91 7.50 12.02
C PRO A 311 30.02 8.80 12.82
N TYR A 312 29.99 9.94 12.13
CA TYR A 312 30.12 11.25 12.76
C TYR A 312 28.80 11.61 13.45
N HIS A 313 28.75 11.59 14.79
CA HIS A 313 27.56 12.02 15.53
C HIS A 313 27.56 13.54 15.77
N ILE A 314 26.47 14.19 15.36
CA ILE A 314 26.25 15.63 15.48
C ILE A 314 25.26 15.87 16.62
N PHE A 315 25.61 16.75 17.56
CA PHE A 315 24.77 17.09 18.72
C PHE A 315 24.23 18.51 18.70
N ASP A 316 24.79 19.39 17.87
CA ASP A 316 24.41 20.80 17.74
C ASP A 316 24.78 21.29 16.33
N CYS A 317 24.37 22.50 15.95
CA CYS A 317 24.72 23.11 14.66
C CYS A 317 26.23 23.01 14.39
N SER A 318 26.58 22.51 13.21
CA SER A 318 27.93 22.04 12.89
C SER A 318 28.33 22.34 11.46
N ILE A 319 29.65 22.48 11.24
CA ILE A 319 30.24 22.50 9.89
C ILE A 319 30.60 21.06 9.51
N ILE A 320 29.97 20.56 8.45
CA ILE A 320 30.21 19.23 7.89
C ILE A 320 31.17 19.38 6.71
N ASN A 321 32.46 19.18 6.97
CA ASN A 321 33.56 19.39 6.03
C ASN A 321 34.41 18.13 5.77
N THR A 322 33.97 16.97 6.26
CA THR A 322 34.59 15.67 6.00
C THR A 322 33.59 14.73 5.34
N SER A 323 33.94 14.17 4.18
CA SER A 323 33.14 13.15 3.49
C SER A 323 32.80 11.99 4.43
N GLY A 324 31.69 11.28 4.19
CA GLY A 324 31.25 10.16 5.02
C GLY A 324 29.82 10.34 5.53
N THR A 325 29.42 9.46 6.46
CA THR A 325 28.08 9.46 7.03
C THR A 325 28.06 10.20 8.38
N HIS A 326 27.15 11.15 8.50
CA HIS A 326 26.91 11.99 9.66
C HIS A 326 25.49 11.76 10.18
N TYR A 327 25.37 11.52 11.48
CA TYR A 327 24.12 11.22 12.16
C TYR A 327 23.76 12.33 13.14
N LEU A 328 22.58 12.92 12.99
CA LEU A 328 22.05 13.78 14.06
C LEU A 328 21.68 12.91 15.25
N ALA A 329 22.18 13.25 16.44
CA ALA A 329 22.03 12.43 17.64
C ALA A 329 20.91 12.90 18.58
N GLN A 330 20.40 14.12 18.38
CA GLN A 330 19.32 14.72 19.17
C GLN A 330 18.67 15.89 18.42
N ASP A 331 17.50 16.33 18.88
CA ASP A 331 16.87 17.55 18.40
C ASP A 331 17.73 18.78 18.70
N ILE A 332 17.83 19.68 17.72
CA ILE A 332 18.33 21.04 17.87
C ILE A 332 17.11 21.95 17.87
N LEU A 333 16.89 22.69 18.95
CA LEU A 333 15.67 23.46 19.18
C LEU A 333 15.96 24.95 19.25
N ASN A 334 15.18 25.75 18.51
CA ASN A 334 15.24 27.22 18.51
C ASN A 334 16.66 27.79 18.37
N SER A 335 17.45 27.25 17.45
CA SER A 335 18.83 27.69 17.24
C SER A 335 18.90 29.02 16.49
N GLY A 336 19.71 29.95 17.01
CA GLY A 336 20.05 31.20 16.33
C GLY A 336 21.34 31.13 15.49
N THR A 337 21.96 29.95 15.35
CA THR A 337 23.21 29.77 14.57
C THR A 337 22.87 29.60 13.09
N SER A 338 23.31 30.54 12.24
CA SER A 338 23.09 30.52 10.79
C SER A 338 24.41 30.40 10.00
N PRO A 339 24.53 29.44 9.06
CA PRO A 339 23.70 28.25 8.89
C PRO A 339 23.84 27.26 10.06
N CYS A 340 22.86 26.39 10.30
CA CYS A 340 22.98 25.35 11.32
C CYS A 340 23.83 24.15 10.87
N MET A 341 23.40 23.43 9.82
CA MET A 341 24.19 22.37 9.19
C MET A 341 24.86 22.94 7.95
N ASN A 342 26.14 23.30 8.06
CA ASN A 342 26.91 23.85 6.96
C ASN A 342 27.69 22.76 6.22
N ILE A 343 27.17 22.25 5.11
CA ILE A 343 27.75 21.14 4.35
C ILE A 343 28.65 21.68 3.24
N SER A 344 29.96 21.61 3.50
CA SER A 344 31.02 22.13 2.61
C SER A 344 31.83 21.04 1.92
N ALA A 345 31.75 19.78 2.37
CA ALA A 345 32.37 18.64 1.71
C ALA A 345 31.42 17.91 0.75
N ASN A 346 31.99 17.25 -0.26
CA ASN A 346 31.29 16.34 -1.17
C ASN A 346 31.20 14.93 -0.57
N ASN A 347 30.34 14.07 -1.12
CA ASN A 347 30.16 12.67 -0.69
C ASN A 347 29.75 12.54 0.79
N ILE A 348 28.69 13.25 1.16
CA ILE A 348 28.14 13.26 2.52
C ILE A 348 26.82 12.51 2.54
N ILE A 349 26.59 11.75 3.60
CA ILE A 349 25.25 11.30 3.98
C ILE A 349 24.93 11.95 5.31
N LEU A 350 23.96 12.86 5.36
CA LEU A 350 23.38 13.39 6.59
C LEU A 350 22.07 12.64 6.87
N ASP A 351 22.09 11.76 7.87
CA ASP A 351 20.89 11.08 8.37
C ASP A 351 20.46 11.72 9.69
N CYS A 352 19.34 12.43 9.69
CA CYS A 352 18.86 13.05 10.93
C CYS A 352 18.15 12.05 11.85
N GLN A 353 17.91 10.81 11.41
CA GLN A 353 17.26 9.76 12.21
C GLN A 353 15.88 10.16 12.77
N GLY A 354 15.20 11.13 12.13
CA GLY A 354 13.92 11.69 12.58
C GLY A 354 14.03 12.85 13.57
N TYR A 355 15.24 13.23 14.01
CA TYR A 355 15.46 14.38 14.88
C TYR A 355 15.26 15.71 14.14
N MET A 356 14.89 16.74 14.91
CA MET A 356 14.53 18.05 14.43
C MET A 356 15.72 19.02 14.40
N ILE A 357 15.78 19.88 13.37
CA ILE A 357 16.68 21.03 13.23
C ILE A 357 15.82 22.29 13.15
N ASP A 358 15.55 22.88 14.31
CA ASP A 358 14.59 23.96 14.51
C ASP A 358 15.29 25.30 14.79
N GLY A 359 14.95 26.32 14.00
CA GLY A 359 15.49 27.66 14.04
C GLY A 359 14.69 28.61 14.94
N ASP A 360 15.14 29.86 15.06
CA ASP A 360 14.50 30.90 15.88
C ASP A 360 13.63 31.90 15.07
N ASN A 361 13.28 31.54 13.82
CA ASN A 361 12.63 32.38 12.81
C ASN A 361 13.45 33.59 12.33
N LEU A 362 14.70 33.77 12.78
CA LEU A 362 15.57 34.88 12.41
C LEU A 362 16.87 34.41 11.72
N ALA A 363 17.45 33.31 12.19
CA ALA A 363 18.62 32.69 11.58
C ALA A 363 18.29 32.20 10.17
N ASP A 364 19.16 32.47 9.20
CA ASP A 364 18.81 32.34 7.79
C ASP A 364 18.59 30.89 7.33
N TYR A 365 19.48 29.95 7.68
CA TYR A 365 19.52 28.63 7.04
C TYR A 365 19.62 27.44 8.01
N GLY A 366 18.75 26.45 7.84
CA GLY A 366 18.82 25.18 8.59
C GLY A 366 19.89 24.25 8.05
N ILE A 367 19.63 23.62 6.91
CA ILE A 367 20.62 22.84 6.17
C ILE A 367 21.09 23.65 4.97
N TYR A 368 22.39 23.94 4.91
CA TYR A 368 22.99 24.74 3.86
C TYR A 368 24.08 23.94 3.12
N ILE A 369 23.81 23.64 1.85
CA ILE A 369 24.75 22.98 0.95
C ILE A 369 25.26 24.03 -0.02
N TYR A 370 26.53 24.42 0.12
CA TYR A 370 27.07 25.58 -0.59
C TYR A 370 28.37 25.28 -1.32
N ARG A 371 28.48 25.78 -2.55
CA ARG A 371 29.74 25.82 -3.32
C ARG A 371 29.98 27.20 -3.93
N ASP A 372 31.25 27.57 -4.06
CA ASP A 372 31.63 28.83 -4.71
C ASP A 372 31.31 28.85 -6.22
N SER A 373 31.18 27.67 -6.83
CA SER A 373 30.77 27.47 -8.22
C SER A 373 30.05 26.13 -8.37
N GLU A 374 29.14 26.05 -9.34
CA GLU A 374 28.38 24.84 -9.70
C GLU A 374 29.30 23.62 -9.79
N GLN A 375 28.92 22.55 -9.11
CA GLN A 375 29.61 21.27 -9.15
C GLN A 375 28.71 20.15 -8.63
N THR A 376 28.96 18.94 -9.11
CA THR A 376 28.37 17.72 -8.53
C THR A 376 28.96 17.45 -7.14
N THR A 377 28.09 17.40 -6.14
CA THR A 377 28.48 17.28 -4.73
C THR A 377 28.18 15.92 -4.12
N ASN A 378 27.22 15.16 -4.67
CA ASN A 378 26.85 13.82 -4.21
C ASN A 378 26.54 13.77 -2.70
N ILE A 379 25.66 14.64 -2.24
CA ILE A 379 25.21 14.71 -0.85
C ILE A 379 23.83 14.06 -0.74
N THR A 380 23.66 13.18 0.25
CA THR A 380 22.36 12.64 0.63
C THR A 380 21.90 13.26 1.94
N VAL A 381 20.71 13.84 1.99
CA VAL A 381 20.04 14.27 3.23
C VAL A 381 18.79 13.41 3.42
N LYS A 382 18.64 12.77 4.57
CA LYS A 382 17.49 11.89 4.81
C LYS A 382 16.97 11.92 6.23
N ASN A 383 15.67 11.64 6.38
CA ASN A 383 14.97 11.54 7.65
C ASN A 383 15.09 12.80 8.52
N CYS A 384 15.17 13.98 7.91
CA CYS A 384 15.34 15.26 8.62
C CYS A 384 14.02 16.01 8.74
N VAL A 385 13.78 16.60 9.91
CA VAL A 385 12.70 17.57 10.13
C VAL A 385 13.35 18.92 10.38
N VAL A 386 13.16 19.89 9.48
CA VAL A 386 13.79 21.21 9.50
C VAL A 386 12.70 22.27 9.52
N ALA A 387 12.76 23.20 10.47
CA ALA A 387 11.70 24.19 10.65
C ALA A 387 12.22 25.54 11.16
N ASP A 388 11.42 26.59 10.94
CA ASP A 388 11.57 27.90 11.57
C ASP A 388 12.89 28.64 11.23
N TRP A 389 13.43 28.46 10.01
CA TRP A 389 14.60 29.21 9.50
C TRP A 389 14.19 30.39 8.62
N GLY A 390 14.71 31.58 8.92
CA GLY A 390 14.25 32.88 8.43
C GLY A 390 14.35 33.10 6.92
N LEU A 391 15.32 32.49 6.22
CA LEU A 391 15.42 32.55 4.76
C LEU A 391 15.10 31.21 4.08
N ALA A 392 15.69 30.11 4.53
CA ALA A 392 15.35 28.80 4.00
C ALA A 392 15.59 27.71 5.03
N ASN A 393 14.65 26.78 5.16
CA ASN A 393 14.91 25.57 5.95
C ASN A 393 16.04 24.77 5.33
N ILE A 394 15.99 24.56 4.01
CA ILE A 394 17.03 23.83 3.27
C ILE A 394 17.41 24.63 2.03
N TYR A 395 18.71 24.89 1.87
CA TYR A 395 19.23 25.68 0.76
C TYR A 395 20.40 24.97 0.07
N LEU A 396 20.21 24.68 -1.22
CA LEU A 396 21.24 24.21 -2.14
C LEU A 396 21.69 25.39 -3.01
N TYR A 397 22.98 25.69 -2.97
CA TYR A 397 23.60 26.77 -3.74
C TYR A 397 24.79 26.22 -4.50
N ASN A 398 24.73 26.26 -5.84
CA ASN A 398 25.79 25.71 -6.70
C ASN A 398 26.08 24.22 -6.45
N ALA A 399 25.06 23.46 -6.03
CA ALA A 399 25.23 22.11 -5.52
C ALA A 399 24.39 21.11 -6.31
N ASP A 400 25.05 20.42 -7.24
CA ASP A 400 24.39 19.51 -8.17
C ASP A 400 24.44 18.07 -7.66
N GLY A 401 23.51 17.24 -8.17
CA GLY A 401 23.56 15.79 -8.01
C GLY A 401 23.36 15.28 -6.59
N ASN A 402 22.50 15.93 -5.81
CA ASN A 402 22.16 15.55 -4.43
C ASN A 402 20.88 14.72 -4.35
N ASN A 403 20.69 14.02 -3.24
CA ASN A 403 19.51 13.21 -2.97
C ASN A 403 18.88 13.59 -1.62
N LEU A 404 17.63 14.01 -1.62
CA LEU A 404 16.88 14.37 -0.42
C LEU A 404 15.67 13.45 -0.30
N THR A 405 15.62 12.66 0.78
CA THR A 405 14.62 11.59 0.92
C THR A 405 13.97 11.57 2.30
N GLY A 406 12.63 11.59 2.36
CA GLY A 406 11.93 11.61 3.65
C GLY A 406 12.22 12.87 4.48
N VAL A 407 12.38 14.02 3.82
CA VAL A 407 12.77 15.28 4.47
C VAL A 407 11.56 16.21 4.59
N THR A 408 11.34 16.75 5.80
CA THR A 408 10.30 17.73 6.08
C THR A 408 10.92 19.10 6.31
N ALA A 409 10.49 20.11 5.56
CA ALA A 409 10.93 21.50 5.63
C ALA A 409 9.71 22.43 5.78
N ASN A 410 9.28 22.70 7.03
CA ASN A 410 8.03 23.42 7.30
C ASN A 410 8.23 24.76 8.01
N SER A 411 7.22 25.63 7.97
CA SER A 411 7.15 26.84 8.81
C SER A 411 8.28 27.85 8.60
N SER A 412 9.02 27.80 7.49
CA SER A 412 9.97 28.87 7.16
C SER A 412 9.22 30.17 6.86
N PRO A 413 9.62 31.30 7.44
CA PRO A 413 9.14 32.63 7.02
C PRO A 413 9.36 32.95 5.54
N ASN A 414 10.20 32.18 4.84
CA ASN A 414 10.45 32.32 3.42
C ASN A 414 10.42 30.94 2.72
N TYR A 415 11.55 30.27 2.47
CA TYR A 415 11.56 29.07 1.62
C TYR A 415 11.62 27.76 2.42
N GLY A 416 10.80 26.76 2.05
CA GLY A 416 10.98 25.39 2.55
C GLY A 416 12.26 24.78 1.99
N PHE A 417 12.26 24.52 0.69
CA PHE A 417 13.42 24.12 -0.09
C PHE A 417 13.76 25.23 -1.10
N TYR A 418 15.00 25.71 -1.06
CA TYR A 418 15.51 26.67 -2.03
C TYR A 418 16.67 26.05 -2.80
N LEU A 419 16.58 26.05 -4.12
CA LEU A 419 17.64 25.63 -5.03
C LEU A 419 18.04 26.85 -5.86
N TYR A 420 19.34 27.17 -5.86
CA TYR A 420 19.91 28.24 -6.65
C TYR A 420 21.11 27.70 -7.42
N HIS A 421 21.05 27.70 -8.75
CA HIS A 421 22.11 27.11 -9.60
C HIS A 421 22.46 25.68 -9.15
N SER A 422 21.45 24.84 -8.91
CA SER A 422 21.63 23.52 -8.33
C SER A 422 20.87 22.49 -9.15
N ASP A 423 21.59 21.85 -10.06
CA ASP A 423 21.02 21.00 -11.10
C ASP A 423 21.02 19.52 -10.71
N SER A 424 20.18 18.74 -11.38
CA SER A 424 20.23 17.27 -11.31
C SER A 424 20.09 16.70 -9.88
N ASN A 425 19.37 17.38 -8.99
CA ASN A 425 19.07 16.89 -7.65
C ASN A 425 17.78 16.07 -7.63
N ASN A 426 17.71 15.10 -6.73
CA ASN A 426 16.57 14.21 -6.54
C ASN A 426 15.91 14.46 -5.17
N PHE A 427 14.59 14.65 -5.17
CA PHE A 427 13.75 14.78 -3.98
C PHE A 427 12.65 13.72 -4.04
N SER A 428 12.56 12.88 -3.01
CA SER A 428 11.50 11.87 -2.91
C SER A 428 10.91 11.82 -1.51
N ASP A 429 9.58 11.80 -1.40
CA ASP A 429 8.88 11.83 -0.10
C ASP A 429 9.27 13.05 0.75
N CYS A 430 9.36 14.22 0.11
CA CYS A 430 9.69 15.49 0.77
C CYS A 430 8.43 16.31 1.06
N THR A 431 8.39 16.98 2.21
CA THR A 431 7.25 17.81 2.64
C THR A 431 7.68 19.25 2.86
N ALA A 432 7.03 20.20 2.21
CA ALA A 432 7.30 21.64 2.29
C ALA A 432 6.00 22.43 2.58
N ASN A 433 5.51 22.35 3.82
CA ASN A 433 4.24 22.95 4.21
C ASN A 433 4.41 24.22 5.04
N SER A 434 3.43 25.13 4.95
CA SER A 434 3.37 26.32 5.81
C SER A 434 4.61 27.22 5.74
N ASN A 435 5.29 27.24 4.60
CA ASN A 435 6.35 28.19 4.30
C ASN A 435 5.79 29.38 3.50
N TYR A 436 6.62 30.37 3.15
CA TYR A 436 6.23 31.37 2.16
C TYR A 436 6.13 30.75 0.76
N ASP A 437 7.20 30.09 0.31
CA ASP A 437 7.14 29.16 -0.83
C ASP A 437 7.62 27.77 -0.37
N GLY A 438 6.95 26.71 -0.84
CA GLY A 438 7.31 25.34 -0.50
C GLY A 438 8.65 24.92 -1.13
N PHE A 439 8.65 24.75 -2.46
CA PHE A 439 9.84 24.50 -3.25
C PHE A 439 10.09 25.67 -4.20
N TYR A 440 11.29 26.24 -4.15
CA TYR A 440 11.72 27.30 -5.06
C TYR A 440 12.97 26.86 -5.82
N LEU A 441 12.82 26.68 -7.13
CA LEU A 441 13.88 26.34 -8.06
C LEU A 441 14.23 27.61 -8.85
N HIS A 442 15.47 28.05 -8.74
CA HIS A 442 15.96 29.28 -9.36
C HIS A 442 17.25 28.99 -10.12
N TYR A 443 17.23 29.11 -11.45
CA TYR A 443 18.32 28.64 -12.31
C TYR A 443 18.73 27.19 -12.00
N SER A 444 17.78 26.30 -11.75
CA SER A 444 18.05 24.94 -11.26
C SER A 444 17.36 23.93 -12.16
N ASP A 445 18.12 23.35 -13.07
CA ASP A 445 17.65 22.52 -14.16
C ASP A 445 17.73 21.03 -13.84
N SER A 446 16.94 20.22 -14.57
CA SER A 446 17.05 18.76 -14.56
C SER A 446 16.85 18.08 -13.20
N ASN A 447 16.15 18.72 -12.26
CA ASN A 447 15.84 18.13 -10.95
C ASN A 447 14.64 17.17 -11.04
N LEU A 448 14.68 16.12 -10.24
CA LEU A 448 13.59 15.15 -10.06
C LEU A 448 12.94 15.38 -8.70
N ILE A 449 11.64 15.66 -8.68
CA ILE A 449 10.86 15.80 -7.44
C ILE A 449 9.66 14.87 -7.53
N SER A 450 9.56 13.92 -6.60
CA SER A 450 8.54 12.88 -6.62
C SER A 450 7.95 12.62 -5.24
N ASP A 451 6.71 12.11 -5.22
CA ASP A 451 5.99 11.67 -4.01
C ASP A 451 5.96 12.73 -2.89
N SER A 452 5.93 14.01 -3.27
CA SER A 452 6.19 15.14 -2.37
C SER A 452 4.96 16.02 -2.14
N LYS A 453 5.01 16.82 -1.07
CA LYS A 453 3.89 17.66 -0.61
C LYS A 453 4.31 19.10 -0.47
N ALA A 454 3.49 20.03 -0.94
CA ALA A 454 3.69 21.47 -0.74
C ALA A 454 2.35 22.17 -0.47
N ASN A 455 1.91 22.10 0.79
CA ASN A 455 0.58 22.54 1.21
C ASN A 455 0.62 23.76 2.12
N SER A 456 -0.44 24.57 2.05
CA SER A 456 -0.67 25.67 2.99
C SER A 456 0.47 26.68 3.05
N ASN A 457 1.18 26.89 1.95
CA ASN A 457 2.21 27.92 1.85
C ASN A 457 1.58 29.30 1.57
N ASP A 458 2.21 30.35 2.10
CA ASP A 458 1.76 31.74 2.05
C ASP A 458 1.92 32.41 0.67
N ARG A 459 2.42 31.68 -0.34
CA ARG A 459 2.29 32.00 -1.76
C ARG A 459 2.20 30.75 -2.64
N TYR A 460 3.31 30.04 -2.83
CA TYR A 460 3.45 29.02 -3.86
C TYR A 460 3.78 27.66 -3.24
N GLY A 461 3.16 26.60 -3.74
CA GLY A 461 3.63 25.25 -3.45
C GLY A 461 4.97 24.99 -4.13
N PHE A 462 5.02 25.23 -5.44
CA PHE A 462 6.22 25.16 -6.27
C PHE A 462 6.40 26.44 -7.09
N PHE A 463 7.63 26.94 -7.15
CA PHE A 463 8.01 28.08 -7.99
C PHE A 463 9.26 27.72 -8.80
N LEU A 464 9.12 27.70 -10.13
CA LEU A 464 10.22 27.48 -11.07
C LEU A 464 10.53 28.81 -11.75
N TYR A 465 11.77 29.24 -11.65
CA TYR A 465 12.25 30.49 -12.23
C TYR A 465 13.56 30.27 -12.98
N HIS A 466 13.55 30.47 -14.30
CA HIS A 466 14.64 30.08 -15.21
C HIS A 466 15.13 28.65 -14.97
N SER A 467 14.20 27.72 -14.74
CA SER A 467 14.51 26.35 -14.31
C SER A 467 13.83 25.37 -15.25
N SER A 468 14.62 24.76 -16.13
CA SER A 468 14.19 23.95 -17.26
C SER A 468 14.43 22.46 -17.02
N SER A 469 13.72 21.61 -17.77
CA SER A 469 13.92 20.15 -17.80
C SER A 469 13.71 19.43 -16.46
N ASN A 470 12.99 20.02 -15.51
CA ASN A 470 12.67 19.39 -14.23
C ASN A 470 11.50 18.40 -14.39
N THR A 471 11.55 17.28 -13.68
CA THR A 471 10.45 16.31 -13.61
C THR A 471 9.84 16.33 -12.22
N ILE A 472 8.58 16.76 -12.12
CA ILE A 472 7.87 16.97 -10.87
C ILE A 472 6.59 16.12 -10.89
N SER A 473 6.50 15.09 -10.06
CA SER A 473 5.40 14.11 -10.17
C SER A 473 4.91 13.54 -8.84
N ASN A 474 3.75 12.91 -8.86
CA ASN A 474 3.11 12.31 -7.68
C ASN A 474 2.97 13.31 -6.52
N LEU A 475 2.62 14.55 -6.82
CA LEU A 475 2.55 15.61 -5.83
C LEU A 475 1.17 15.72 -5.18
N THR A 476 1.16 16.23 -3.95
CA THR A 476 -0.02 16.87 -3.36
C THR A 476 0.28 18.34 -3.09
N VAL A 477 -0.36 19.23 -3.85
CA VAL A 477 -0.17 20.69 -3.77
C VAL A 477 -1.50 21.34 -3.50
N SER A 478 -1.71 21.80 -2.26
CA SER A 478 -3.02 22.31 -1.89
C SER A 478 -3.02 23.46 -0.91
N SER A 479 -4.08 24.26 -0.95
CA SER A 479 -4.35 25.33 0.02
C SER A 479 -3.25 26.40 0.09
N ASN A 480 -2.50 26.62 -0.99
CA ASN A 480 -1.53 27.71 -1.08
C ASN A 480 -2.24 29.02 -1.42
N THR A 481 -1.82 30.14 -0.80
CA THR A 481 -2.57 31.41 -0.84
C THR A 481 -2.46 32.16 -2.19
N ASN A 482 -1.54 31.80 -3.08
CA ASN A 482 -1.52 32.25 -4.46
C ASN A 482 -1.74 31.06 -5.41
N TYR A 483 -0.65 30.45 -5.87
CA TYR A 483 -0.68 29.42 -6.89
C TYR A 483 -0.20 28.09 -6.32
N GLY A 484 -0.75 26.97 -6.80
CA GLY A 484 -0.18 25.67 -6.48
C GLY A 484 1.24 25.56 -7.05
N ILE A 485 1.34 25.74 -8.37
CA ILE A 485 2.61 25.71 -9.10
C ILE A 485 2.70 26.95 -9.99
N ARG A 486 3.83 27.66 -9.97
CA ARG A 486 4.14 28.78 -10.87
C ARG A 486 5.40 28.45 -11.68
N ILE A 487 5.29 28.52 -13.00
CA ILE A 487 6.38 28.36 -13.96
C ILE A 487 6.62 29.72 -14.60
N TYR A 488 7.80 30.30 -14.40
CA TYR A 488 8.10 31.69 -14.72
C TYR A 488 9.36 31.86 -15.56
N ALA A 489 9.30 32.80 -16.50
CA ALA A 489 10.37 33.12 -17.45
C ALA A 489 10.79 31.89 -18.30
N ASP A 490 12.06 31.78 -18.71
CA ASP A 490 12.60 30.65 -19.51
C ASP A 490 12.72 29.36 -18.68
N SER A 491 11.61 28.86 -18.18
CA SER A 491 11.49 27.60 -17.45
C SER A 491 10.80 26.58 -18.35
N ASP A 492 11.59 25.98 -19.23
CA ASP A 492 11.09 25.20 -20.37
C ASP A 492 11.23 23.70 -20.15
N ASN A 493 10.48 22.90 -20.93
CA ASN A 493 10.63 21.44 -20.97
C ASN A 493 10.45 20.74 -19.61
N ASN A 494 9.71 21.34 -18.67
CA ASN A 494 9.41 20.70 -17.39
C ASN A 494 8.21 19.74 -17.53
N ILE A 495 8.22 18.67 -16.75
CA ILE A 495 7.14 17.68 -16.69
C ILE A 495 6.43 17.79 -15.33
N ILE A 496 5.11 17.98 -15.34
CA ILE A 496 4.25 17.88 -14.16
C ILE A 496 3.26 16.74 -14.36
N ALA A 497 3.37 15.67 -13.58
CA ALA A 497 2.56 14.47 -13.82
C ALA A 497 1.97 13.84 -12.55
N ASN A 498 0.87 13.10 -12.70
CA ASN A 498 0.30 12.25 -11.64
C ASN A 498 0.00 13.00 -10.32
N SER A 499 -0.35 14.29 -10.41
CA SER A 499 -0.35 15.19 -9.25
C SER A 499 -1.74 15.71 -8.94
N THR A 500 -2.04 15.87 -7.65
CA THR A 500 -3.28 16.52 -7.18
C THR A 500 -2.99 17.95 -6.79
N ILE A 501 -3.60 18.91 -7.51
CA ILE A 501 -3.42 20.34 -7.31
C ILE A 501 -4.79 20.94 -6.99
N SER A 502 -5.02 21.34 -5.73
CA SER A 502 -6.37 21.70 -5.28
C SER A 502 -6.43 22.85 -4.27
N ASN A 503 -7.56 23.55 -4.22
CA ASN A 503 -7.83 24.59 -3.21
C ASN A 503 -6.79 25.73 -3.12
N ASN A 504 -6.06 26.03 -4.20
CA ASN A 504 -5.17 27.18 -4.26
C ASN A 504 -5.97 28.44 -4.63
N THR A 505 -5.73 29.56 -3.95
CA THR A 505 -6.68 30.70 -3.95
C THR A 505 -6.61 31.60 -5.18
N TYR A 506 -5.52 31.62 -5.95
CA TYR A 506 -5.49 32.29 -7.26
C TYR A 506 -5.69 31.31 -8.39
N ALA A 507 -4.80 30.32 -8.55
CA ALA A 507 -4.97 29.23 -9.51
C ALA A 507 -4.23 27.97 -9.06
N GLY A 508 -4.56 26.82 -9.63
CA GLY A 508 -3.76 25.61 -9.47
C GLY A 508 -2.37 25.76 -10.11
N LEU A 509 -2.34 26.20 -11.37
CA LEU A 509 -1.12 26.40 -12.15
C LEU A 509 -1.06 27.82 -12.74
N TYR A 510 0.14 28.40 -12.84
CA TYR A 510 0.37 29.64 -13.55
C TYR A 510 1.59 29.54 -14.46
N LEU A 511 1.37 29.72 -15.77
CA LEU A 511 2.42 29.96 -16.76
C LEU A 511 2.59 31.48 -16.93
N ASP A 512 3.74 31.99 -16.53
CA ASP A 512 4.00 33.41 -16.28
C ASP A 512 5.21 33.90 -17.08
N GLU A 513 5.02 34.96 -17.87
CA GLU A 513 6.05 35.49 -18.78
C GLU A 513 6.90 36.59 -18.15
N ASP A 514 8.16 36.71 -18.57
CA ASP A 514 9.01 37.87 -18.30
C ASP A 514 9.54 38.50 -19.59
N GLY A 515 8.67 39.27 -20.24
CA GLY A 515 9.03 40.10 -21.40
C GLY A 515 9.19 39.30 -22.69
N SER A 516 10.39 38.77 -22.93
CA SER A 516 10.67 37.86 -24.07
C SER A 516 11.05 36.46 -23.63
N ASN A 517 11.04 36.23 -22.32
CA ASN A 517 11.42 34.99 -21.69
C ASN A 517 10.13 34.35 -21.21
N ASP A 518 9.70 33.27 -21.85
CA ASP A 518 8.37 32.71 -21.71
C ASP A 518 8.49 31.21 -21.43
N PRO A 519 7.69 30.64 -20.50
CA PRO A 519 7.78 29.22 -20.18
C PRO A 519 7.15 28.37 -21.27
N GLU A 520 7.92 27.47 -21.87
CA GLU A 520 7.55 26.79 -23.11
C GLU A 520 7.90 25.30 -23.10
N TYR A 521 7.17 24.53 -23.91
CA TYR A 521 7.31 23.09 -24.07
C TYR A 521 7.18 22.29 -22.76
N ASN A 522 6.50 22.84 -21.75
CA ASN A 522 6.20 22.11 -20.52
C ASN A 522 5.08 21.10 -20.78
N GLU A 523 5.18 19.91 -20.19
CA GLU A 523 4.24 18.81 -20.33
C GLU A 523 3.52 18.55 -18.99
N ILE A 524 2.21 18.78 -18.95
CA ILE A 524 1.37 18.61 -17.76
C ILE A 524 0.32 17.57 -18.08
N TYR A 525 0.33 16.39 -17.43
CA TYR A 525 -0.61 15.31 -17.72
C TYR A 525 -0.95 14.45 -16.50
N ASN A 526 -2.07 13.74 -16.57
CA ASN A 526 -2.61 12.90 -15.49
C ASN A 526 -2.66 13.64 -14.13
N CYS A 527 -2.95 14.93 -14.14
CA CYS A 527 -3.12 15.72 -12.93
C CYS A 527 -4.61 15.94 -12.63
N LEU A 528 -4.95 15.97 -11.35
CA LEU A 528 -6.27 16.38 -10.86
C LEU A 528 -6.20 17.87 -10.50
N LEU A 529 -6.87 18.70 -11.29
CA LEU A 529 -6.94 20.15 -11.09
C LEU A 529 -8.31 20.48 -10.49
N ASN A 530 -8.33 20.83 -9.21
CA ASN A 530 -9.56 21.13 -8.46
C ASN A 530 -9.44 22.46 -7.68
N ASN A 531 -9.52 23.58 -8.39
CA ASN A 531 -9.33 24.92 -7.82
C ASN A 531 -10.46 25.87 -8.26
N SER A 532 -10.94 26.68 -7.33
CA SER A 532 -11.93 27.74 -7.57
C SER A 532 -11.37 29.13 -7.23
N GLY A 533 -10.05 29.31 -7.34
CA GLY A 533 -9.40 30.58 -7.08
C GLY A 533 -9.77 31.66 -8.11
N THR A 534 -9.18 32.85 -7.97
CA THR A 534 -9.40 34.00 -8.86
C THR A 534 -9.39 33.67 -10.36
N TYR A 535 -8.53 32.74 -10.78
CA TYR A 535 -8.36 32.29 -12.17
C TYR A 535 -8.77 30.80 -12.37
N GLY A 536 -9.37 30.16 -11.37
CA GLY A 536 -9.77 28.75 -11.45
C GLY A 536 -8.59 27.78 -11.40
N ASN A 537 -8.54 26.80 -12.32
CA ASN A 537 -7.49 25.79 -12.34
C ASN A 537 -6.15 26.30 -12.88
N ILE A 538 -6.18 27.18 -13.87
CA ILE A 538 -4.98 27.60 -14.58
C ILE A 538 -5.06 29.07 -15.01
N ARG A 539 -3.92 29.75 -14.93
CA ARG A 539 -3.67 31.03 -15.58
C ARG A 539 -2.53 30.87 -16.59
N VAL A 540 -2.70 31.41 -17.79
CA VAL A 540 -1.66 31.46 -18.82
C VAL A 540 -1.55 32.91 -19.30
N ASP A 541 -0.36 33.51 -19.21
CA ASP A 541 -0.15 34.87 -19.69
C ASP A 541 -0.08 34.94 -21.23
N SER A 542 -0.36 36.13 -21.75
CA SER A 542 -0.75 36.29 -23.15
C SER A 542 0.39 36.47 -24.16
N GLY A 543 1.57 36.89 -23.70
CA GLY A 543 2.78 37.01 -24.50
C GLY A 543 3.50 35.68 -24.74
N ILE A 544 3.19 34.62 -23.99
CA ILE A 544 3.69 33.26 -24.24
C ILE A 544 3.29 32.82 -25.65
N THR A 545 4.27 32.72 -26.56
CA THR A 545 4.02 32.36 -27.97
C THR A 545 4.31 30.90 -28.29
N GLY A 546 5.18 30.23 -27.52
CA GLY A 546 5.47 28.81 -27.65
C GLY A 546 4.35 27.89 -27.15
N GLU A 547 4.44 26.61 -27.49
CA GLU A 547 3.47 25.60 -27.07
C GLU A 547 3.74 25.14 -25.64
N ASN A 548 2.69 24.90 -24.86
CA ASN A 548 2.74 24.11 -23.63
C ASN A 548 1.67 23.01 -23.73
N TYR A 549 2.05 21.78 -23.39
CA TYR A 549 1.23 20.59 -23.59
C TYR A 549 0.52 20.24 -22.29
N PHE A 550 -0.81 20.24 -22.30
CA PHE A 550 -1.63 19.78 -21.17
C PHE A 550 -2.09 18.34 -21.34
N ASN A 551 -1.36 17.59 -22.14
CA ASN A 551 -1.55 16.17 -22.35
C ASN A 551 -0.24 15.54 -22.81
N THR A 552 -0.17 14.22 -22.67
CA THR A 552 0.84 13.35 -23.25
C THR A 552 0.21 12.51 -24.36
N THR A 553 0.99 11.65 -25.01
CA THR A 553 0.43 10.62 -25.91
C THR A 553 -0.30 9.57 -25.09
N GLU A 554 -1.49 9.15 -25.54
CA GLU A 554 -2.29 8.15 -24.85
C GLU A 554 -1.50 6.86 -24.57
N GLN A 555 -1.33 6.53 -23.29
CA GLN A 555 -0.50 5.42 -22.84
C GLN A 555 -1.16 4.66 -21.69
N SER A 556 -0.66 3.45 -21.40
CA SER A 556 -1.16 2.70 -20.25
C SER A 556 -0.75 3.39 -18.96
N GLY A 557 -1.69 3.48 -18.02
CA GLY A 557 -1.46 4.11 -16.72
C GLY A 557 -2.73 4.14 -15.89
N THR A 558 -2.56 4.32 -14.58
CA THR A 558 -3.70 4.53 -13.68
C THR A 558 -4.06 6.01 -13.70
N ARG A 559 -5.33 6.30 -13.97
CA ARG A 559 -5.84 7.67 -13.96
C ARG A 559 -5.86 8.24 -12.55
N ILE A 560 -5.63 9.55 -12.47
CA ILE A 560 -5.52 10.27 -11.20
C ILE A 560 -6.84 10.39 -10.43
N TYR A 561 -7.99 10.36 -11.10
CA TYR A 561 -9.30 10.61 -10.48
C TYR A 561 -10.41 9.69 -10.97
N SER A 562 -10.59 9.52 -12.28
CA SER A 562 -11.63 8.64 -12.84
C SER A 562 -11.15 7.20 -13.01
N SER A 563 -12.10 6.29 -13.22
CA SER A 563 -11.77 4.90 -13.55
C SER A 563 -11.18 4.80 -14.96
N GLY A 564 -10.27 3.85 -15.19
CA GLY A 564 -9.65 3.60 -16.49
C GLY A 564 -8.20 3.15 -16.41
N THR A 565 -7.70 2.55 -17.49
CA THR A 565 -6.36 1.94 -17.56
C THR A 565 -5.41 2.66 -18.53
N ARG A 566 -5.84 3.80 -19.06
CA ARG A 566 -5.07 4.64 -19.97
C ARG A 566 -5.09 6.08 -19.50
N ILE A 567 -3.98 6.78 -19.69
CA ILE A 567 -3.79 8.19 -19.35
C ILE A 567 -3.39 8.95 -20.63
N GLY A 568 -3.77 10.21 -20.70
CA GLY A 568 -3.60 11.04 -21.90
C GLY A 568 -3.52 12.52 -21.53
N GLY A 569 -4.56 13.08 -20.92
CA GLY A 569 -4.58 14.47 -20.44
C GLY A 569 -4.79 14.57 -18.95
N ASN A 570 -5.40 15.67 -18.52
CA ASN A 570 -5.67 15.97 -17.12
C ASN A 570 -7.17 15.90 -16.79
N TYR A 571 -7.48 15.80 -15.50
CA TYR A 571 -8.85 15.88 -15.01
C TYR A 571 -9.12 17.30 -14.47
N TRP A 572 -9.98 18.03 -15.18
CA TRP A 572 -10.29 19.44 -14.98
C TRP A 572 -11.63 19.63 -14.27
N THR A 573 -11.60 19.62 -12.93
CA THR A 573 -12.80 19.78 -12.08
C THR A 573 -12.77 21.09 -11.29
N ASN A 574 -13.75 21.28 -10.42
CA ASN A 574 -13.79 22.35 -9.44
C ASN A 574 -14.49 21.87 -8.16
N PRO A 575 -14.46 22.61 -7.04
CA PRO A 575 -15.03 22.15 -5.78
C PRO A 575 -16.55 21.90 -5.81
N SER A 576 -17.25 22.37 -6.85
CA SER A 576 -18.67 22.07 -7.09
C SER A 576 -18.92 20.84 -7.97
N GLY A 577 -17.88 20.21 -8.54
CA GLY A 577 -18.01 19.07 -9.44
C GLY A 577 -18.69 19.43 -10.77
N THR A 578 -18.41 20.62 -11.29
CA THR A 578 -18.99 21.11 -12.56
C THR A 578 -17.92 21.67 -13.50
N GLY A 579 -16.69 21.15 -13.40
CA GLY A 579 -15.61 21.49 -14.30
C GLY A 579 -15.78 20.87 -15.68
N TYR A 580 -14.80 21.07 -16.54
CA TYR A 580 -14.84 20.57 -17.91
C TYR A 580 -14.90 19.05 -17.93
N SER A 581 -14.04 18.37 -17.17
CA SER A 581 -14.01 16.91 -17.10
C SER A 581 -15.22 16.27 -16.45
N ASP A 582 -16.01 17.05 -15.68
CA ASP A 582 -17.24 16.56 -15.04
C ASP A 582 -18.48 16.72 -15.94
N THR A 583 -18.33 17.39 -17.10
CA THR A 583 -19.48 17.79 -17.95
C THR A 583 -19.20 17.65 -19.45
N CYS A 584 -18.00 17.25 -19.84
CA CYS A 584 -17.67 16.98 -21.22
C CYS A 584 -18.40 15.73 -21.70
N ASN A 585 -18.66 15.65 -23.00
CA ASN A 585 -19.16 14.41 -23.57
C ASN A 585 -17.99 13.46 -23.77
N ASP A 586 -18.17 12.21 -23.36
CA ASP A 586 -17.34 11.08 -23.76
C ASP A 586 -18.26 10.04 -24.42
N THR A 587 -18.51 10.22 -25.72
CA THR A 587 -19.55 9.46 -26.41
C THR A 587 -19.20 7.97 -26.52
N ASP A 588 -17.92 7.59 -26.51
CA ASP A 588 -17.50 6.17 -26.52
C ASP A 588 -17.15 5.61 -25.14
N HIS A 589 -17.17 6.45 -24.10
CA HIS A 589 -16.93 6.12 -22.71
C HIS A 589 -15.56 5.44 -22.51
N ASP A 590 -14.59 5.78 -23.38
CA ASP A 590 -13.20 5.34 -23.25
C ASP A 590 -12.49 6.09 -22.10
N GLY A 591 -13.17 7.11 -21.57
CA GLY A 591 -12.84 7.89 -20.41
C GLY A 591 -12.01 9.13 -20.72
N PHE A 592 -11.99 9.56 -21.98
CA PHE A 592 -11.48 10.85 -22.43
C PHE A 592 -12.63 11.70 -22.98
N CYS A 593 -12.60 13.00 -22.74
CA CYS A 593 -13.53 13.92 -23.40
C CYS A 593 -13.30 13.87 -24.92
N ASP A 594 -14.39 13.81 -25.71
CA ASP A 594 -14.33 13.79 -27.18
C ASP A 594 -13.70 15.07 -27.76
N ASP A 595 -13.98 16.20 -27.11
CA ASP A 595 -13.48 17.52 -27.52
C ASP A 595 -12.21 17.90 -26.76
N PRO A 596 -11.22 18.53 -27.42
CA PRO A 596 -10.03 19.04 -26.75
C PRO A 596 -10.34 20.32 -25.97
N LEU A 597 -9.69 20.52 -24.82
CA LEU A 597 -9.84 21.70 -24.00
C LEU A 597 -8.79 22.77 -24.37
N ASN A 598 -9.26 23.92 -24.84
CA ASN A 598 -8.42 25.08 -25.14
C ASN A 598 -8.20 25.94 -23.89
N LEU A 599 -6.95 26.04 -23.43
CA LEU A 599 -6.52 26.81 -22.26
C LEU A 599 -5.77 28.10 -22.63
N SER A 600 -5.69 28.41 -23.92
CA SER A 600 -4.81 29.43 -24.49
C SER A 600 -5.20 30.88 -24.21
N TYR A 601 -6.42 31.11 -23.67
CA TYR A 601 -7.05 32.43 -23.47
C TYR A 601 -6.88 33.45 -24.62
N GLY A 602 -6.68 32.97 -25.86
CA GLY A 602 -6.66 33.76 -27.08
C GLY A 602 -5.29 34.15 -27.64
N THR A 603 -4.17 33.74 -27.02
CA THR A 603 -2.84 34.21 -27.46
C THR A 603 -1.69 33.20 -27.31
N SER A 604 -1.75 32.25 -26.38
CA SER A 604 -0.75 31.18 -26.25
C SER A 604 -1.17 29.91 -27.00
N VAL A 605 -0.31 28.89 -27.06
CA VAL A 605 -0.70 27.55 -27.55
C VAL A 605 -0.70 26.60 -26.37
N ALA A 606 -1.83 26.52 -25.66
CA ALA A 606 -2.05 25.66 -24.51
C ALA A 606 -3.33 24.84 -24.71
N TRP A 607 -3.18 23.55 -24.97
CA TRP A 607 -4.27 22.63 -25.23
C TRP A 607 -4.10 21.36 -24.43
N ASP A 608 -5.20 20.86 -23.88
CA ASP A 608 -5.33 19.47 -23.46
C ASP A 608 -6.13 18.74 -24.55
N HIS A 609 -5.43 17.92 -25.34
CA HIS A 609 -6.05 17.16 -26.43
C HIS A 609 -6.70 15.84 -25.99
N LEU A 610 -6.46 15.40 -24.75
CA LEU A 610 -7.03 14.17 -24.21
C LEU A 610 -7.55 14.40 -22.79
N PRO A 611 -8.41 15.40 -22.52
CA PRO A 611 -8.87 15.67 -21.16
C PRO A 611 -9.56 14.41 -20.62
N LEU A 612 -9.29 14.05 -19.36
CA LEU A 612 -9.94 12.88 -18.75
C LEU A 612 -11.43 13.19 -18.51
N SER A 613 -12.29 12.21 -18.74
CA SER A 613 -13.73 12.24 -18.40
C SER A 613 -14.00 11.45 -17.12
N ASP A 614 -15.07 11.79 -16.38
CA ASP A 614 -15.63 10.94 -15.32
C ASP A 614 -16.50 9.79 -15.84
N GLU A 615 -16.96 9.89 -17.08
CA GLU A 615 -17.68 8.83 -17.78
C GLU A 615 -16.67 7.74 -18.18
N TYR A 616 -16.82 6.50 -17.68
CA TYR A 616 -15.98 5.37 -18.11
C TYR A 616 -16.71 4.05 -17.93
N TYR A 617 -16.83 3.27 -19.01
CA TYR A 617 -17.37 1.92 -18.98
C TYR A 617 -16.34 0.92 -19.52
N GLN A 618 -15.80 0.07 -18.62
CA GLN A 618 -14.88 -1.00 -19.01
C GLN A 618 -15.46 -1.93 -20.08
N TYR A 619 -16.78 -2.18 -20.05
CA TYR A 619 -17.52 -3.03 -20.98
C TYR A 619 -18.59 -2.23 -21.74
N CYS A 620 -18.12 -1.25 -22.50
CA CYS A 620 -18.96 -0.40 -23.35
C CYS A 620 -19.44 -1.14 -24.62
N VAL A 621 -20.72 -0.98 -24.98
CA VAL A 621 -21.32 -1.44 -26.24
C VAL A 621 -21.64 -0.22 -27.10
N CYS A 622 -20.87 -0.02 -28.17
CA CYS A 622 -21.07 1.11 -29.11
C CYS A 622 -21.62 0.66 -30.47
N ASN A 623 -21.54 -0.63 -30.77
CA ASN A 623 -22.00 -1.26 -32.02
C ASN A 623 -22.42 -2.70 -31.71
N CYS A 624 -23.04 -3.37 -32.68
CA CYS A 624 -23.36 -4.80 -32.59
C CYS A 624 -22.10 -5.63 -32.29
N MET A 625 -22.16 -6.49 -31.27
CA MET A 625 -21.03 -7.28 -30.79
C MET A 625 -21.45 -8.53 -30.01
N ASP A 626 -20.47 -9.42 -29.76
CA ASP A 626 -20.61 -10.57 -28.87
C ASP A 626 -20.31 -10.15 -27.41
N LEU A 627 -21.16 -10.54 -26.47
CA LEU A 627 -20.92 -10.41 -25.03
C LEU A 627 -20.43 -11.77 -24.50
N ASN A 628 -19.16 -11.83 -24.12
CA ASN A 628 -18.43 -13.08 -23.88
C ASN A 628 -17.61 -13.12 -22.57
N GLU A 629 -17.61 -12.04 -21.79
CA GLU A 629 -16.90 -11.98 -20.50
C GLU A 629 -17.84 -12.35 -19.35
N THR A 630 -17.67 -13.54 -18.77
CA THR A 630 -18.52 -14.05 -17.68
C THR A 630 -18.50 -13.11 -16.47
N GLY A 631 -19.68 -12.78 -15.93
CA GLY A 631 -19.82 -11.87 -14.78
C GLY A 631 -19.79 -10.38 -15.12
N ALA A 632 -19.69 -10.02 -16.40
CA ALA A 632 -19.61 -8.62 -16.83
C ALA A 632 -20.99 -7.92 -16.88
N VAL A 633 -20.95 -6.62 -16.58
CA VAL A 633 -22.07 -5.68 -16.80
C VAL A 633 -21.72 -4.82 -18.01
N TYR A 634 -22.46 -5.00 -19.09
CA TYR A 634 -22.32 -4.24 -20.33
C TYR A 634 -23.32 -3.08 -20.37
N TYR A 635 -22.84 -1.94 -20.85
CA TYR A 635 -23.65 -0.74 -21.01
C TYR A 635 -23.72 -0.35 -22.49
N LEU A 636 -24.94 -0.20 -23.04
CA LEU A 636 -25.11 0.44 -24.34
C LEU A 636 -24.84 1.94 -24.17
N ALA A 637 -23.86 2.46 -24.90
CA ALA A 637 -23.42 3.85 -24.77
C ALA A 637 -24.09 4.82 -25.76
N ARG A 638 -24.71 4.28 -26.82
CA ARG A 638 -25.38 5.07 -27.86
C ARG A 638 -26.41 4.23 -28.59
N ASP A 639 -27.31 4.89 -29.32
CA ASP A 639 -28.23 4.21 -30.23
C ASP A 639 -27.47 3.47 -31.34
N ILE A 640 -27.84 2.21 -31.57
CA ILE A 640 -27.49 1.44 -32.76
C ILE A 640 -28.69 1.56 -33.70
N LEU A 641 -28.51 2.27 -34.82
CA LEU A 641 -29.58 2.58 -35.78
C LEU A 641 -29.41 1.80 -37.08
N ASP A 642 -30.53 1.35 -37.67
CA ASP A 642 -30.58 0.72 -39.00
C ASP A 642 -29.55 -0.41 -39.22
N SER A 643 -29.33 -1.28 -38.22
CA SER A 643 -28.31 -2.33 -38.32
C SER A 643 -28.70 -3.43 -39.32
N ASP A 644 -27.77 -3.77 -40.22
CA ASP A 644 -27.90 -4.87 -41.18
C ASP A 644 -27.32 -6.21 -40.67
N ALA A 645 -26.89 -6.26 -39.42
CA ALA A 645 -26.34 -7.45 -38.79
C ALA A 645 -27.39 -8.58 -38.71
N SER A 646 -26.96 -9.84 -38.86
CA SER A 646 -27.88 -10.98 -38.63
C SER A 646 -28.24 -11.16 -37.16
N VAL A 647 -27.33 -10.81 -36.25
CA VAL A 647 -27.52 -10.74 -34.80
C VAL A 647 -26.80 -9.47 -34.35
N CYS A 648 -27.49 -8.55 -33.68
CA CYS A 648 -26.81 -7.35 -33.19
C CYS A 648 -26.05 -7.62 -31.89
N ILE A 649 -26.74 -8.05 -30.83
CA ILE A 649 -26.12 -8.41 -29.56
C ILE A 649 -26.26 -9.92 -29.34
N ASN A 650 -25.13 -10.61 -29.26
CA ASN A 650 -25.08 -12.05 -29.03
C ASN A 650 -24.49 -12.34 -27.65
N ILE A 651 -25.32 -12.81 -26.72
CA ILE A 651 -24.91 -13.09 -25.34
C ILE A 651 -24.49 -14.56 -25.23
N SER A 652 -23.18 -14.78 -25.22
CA SER A 652 -22.57 -16.12 -25.27
C SER A 652 -22.00 -16.59 -23.93
N ALA A 653 -21.71 -15.68 -23.01
CA ALA A 653 -21.27 -15.98 -21.64
C ALA A 653 -22.43 -15.98 -20.64
N ASP A 654 -22.19 -16.58 -19.48
CA ASP A 654 -23.11 -16.63 -18.34
C ASP A 654 -22.86 -15.45 -17.38
N ASP A 655 -23.80 -15.20 -16.46
CA ASP A 655 -23.73 -14.12 -15.47
C ASP A 655 -23.58 -12.72 -16.10
N ILE A 656 -24.31 -12.46 -17.19
CA ILE A 656 -24.25 -11.19 -17.93
C ILE A 656 -25.40 -10.27 -17.53
N THR A 657 -25.09 -9.00 -17.31
CA THR A 657 -26.10 -7.92 -17.34
C THR A 657 -25.87 -7.04 -18.55
N LEU A 658 -26.89 -6.86 -19.39
CA LEU A 658 -26.93 -5.84 -20.43
C LEU A 658 -27.91 -4.75 -19.99
N ASP A 659 -27.38 -3.56 -19.73
CA ASP A 659 -28.16 -2.36 -19.46
C ASP A 659 -28.07 -1.42 -20.67
N CYS A 660 -29.18 -1.25 -21.38
CA CYS A 660 -29.17 -0.40 -22.56
C CYS A 660 -29.31 1.09 -22.23
N GLN A 661 -29.49 1.48 -20.96
CA GLN A 661 -29.62 2.87 -20.53
C GLN A 661 -30.66 3.69 -21.33
N THR A 662 -31.69 3.03 -21.84
CA THR A 662 -32.75 3.57 -22.73
C THR A 662 -32.35 3.88 -24.17
N TYR A 663 -31.11 3.59 -24.57
CA TYR A 663 -30.66 3.61 -25.96
C TYR A 663 -31.27 2.47 -26.78
N SER A 664 -31.29 2.67 -28.09
CA SER A 664 -32.01 1.87 -29.08
C SER A 664 -31.10 0.86 -29.76
N ILE A 665 -31.63 -0.33 -30.03
CA ILE A 665 -31.06 -1.37 -30.88
C ILE A 665 -32.03 -1.60 -32.04
N ASP A 666 -31.78 -0.91 -33.14
CA ASP A 666 -32.69 -0.82 -34.27
C ASP A 666 -32.13 -1.53 -35.51
N GLY A 667 -33.00 -2.29 -36.16
CA GLY A 667 -32.69 -3.17 -37.29
C GLY A 667 -33.15 -2.62 -38.63
N THR A 668 -33.33 -3.51 -39.61
CA THR A 668 -33.69 -3.15 -41.00
C THR A 668 -34.87 -3.97 -41.55
N ASP A 669 -35.68 -4.58 -40.67
CA ASP A 669 -36.73 -5.56 -41.01
C ASP A 669 -36.23 -6.78 -41.79
N SER A 670 -34.94 -7.09 -41.66
CA SER A 670 -34.31 -8.22 -42.34
C SER A 670 -34.89 -9.55 -41.85
N ALA A 671 -35.14 -10.49 -42.77
CA ALA A 671 -35.67 -11.80 -42.42
C ALA A 671 -34.63 -12.63 -41.64
N SER A 672 -35.08 -13.30 -40.57
CA SER A 672 -34.23 -14.12 -39.67
C SER A 672 -33.13 -13.32 -38.94
N SER A 673 -33.43 -12.08 -38.57
CA SER A 673 -32.55 -11.20 -37.80
C SER A 673 -32.88 -11.17 -36.31
N TYR A 674 -31.89 -10.88 -35.47
CA TYR A 674 -32.02 -10.84 -34.01
C TYR A 674 -31.45 -9.55 -33.44
N GLY A 675 -32.24 -8.79 -32.67
CA GLY A 675 -31.74 -7.64 -31.92
C GLY A 675 -30.82 -8.11 -30.80
N ILE A 676 -31.37 -8.93 -29.89
CA ILE A 676 -30.63 -9.61 -28.83
C ILE A 676 -30.88 -11.11 -28.94
N LYS A 677 -29.80 -11.89 -29.00
CA LYS A 677 -29.86 -13.35 -29.02
C LYS A 677 -29.13 -13.93 -27.81
N ILE A 678 -29.85 -14.78 -27.07
CA ILE A 678 -29.28 -15.63 -26.01
C ILE A 678 -29.56 -17.08 -26.41
N HIS A 679 -28.50 -17.80 -26.77
CA HIS A 679 -28.61 -19.18 -27.26
C HIS A 679 -27.62 -20.09 -26.55
N ARG A 680 -28.10 -21.26 -26.12
CA ARG A 680 -27.29 -22.38 -25.62
C ARG A 680 -27.64 -23.66 -26.38
N THR A 681 -26.78 -24.67 -26.27
CA THR A 681 -26.96 -25.94 -26.97
C THR A 681 -27.88 -26.92 -26.22
N SER A 682 -28.16 -26.65 -24.95
CA SER A 682 -29.06 -27.38 -24.05
C SER A 682 -29.50 -26.43 -22.93
N SER A 683 -30.65 -26.65 -22.29
CA SER A 683 -31.13 -25.76 -21.22
C SER A 683 -30.13 -25.77 -20.07
N THR A 684 -29.69 -24.56 -19.71
CA THR A 684 -28.69 -24.27 -18.68
C THR A 684 -29.06 -22.95 -18.03
N SER A 685 -28.89 -22.86 -16.71
CA SER A 685 -28.89 -21.60 -15.97
C SER A 685 -27.82 -20.68 -16.55
N VAL A 686 -28.23 -19.59 -17.22
CA VAL A 686 -27.30 -18.60 -17.77
C VAL A 686 -27.21 -17.34 -16.91
N ASN A 687 -28.21 -17.09 -16.05
CA ASN A 687 -28.28 -15.91 -15.17
C ASN A 687 -28.04 -14.59 -15.95
N VAL A 688 -28.84 -14.36 -16.99
CA VAL A 688 -28.72 -13.16 -17.85
C VAL A 688 -29.80 -12.15 -17.51
N THR A 689 -29.43 -10.88 -17.35
CA THR A 689 -30.36 -9.76 -17.20
C THR A 689 -30.27 -8.82 -18.41
N VAL A 690 -31.40 -8.55 -19.06
CA VAL A 690 -31.54 -7.51 -20.10
C VAL A 690 -32.48 -6.43 -19.58
N ARG A 691 -32.02 -5.17 -19.53
CA ARG A 691 -32.85 -4.08 -19.00
C ARG A 691 -32.68 -2.75 -19.72
N ASN A 692 -33.73 -1.93 -19.61
CA ASN A 692 -33.77 -0.56 -20.14
C ASN A 692 -33.50 -0.46 -21.65
N CYS A 693 -33.87 -1.47 -22.44
CA CYS A 693 -33.58 -1.51 -23.89
C CYS A 693 -34.78 -1.08 -24.73
N LYS A 694 -34.54 -0.36 -25.83
CA LYS A 694 -35.53 -0.13 -26.90
C LYS A 694 -35.09 -0.89 -28.15
N ILE A 695 -35.90 -1.82 -28.64
CA ILE A 695 -35.47 -2.76 -29.68
C ILE A 695 -36.54 -2.85 -30.77
N SER A 696 -36.17 -2.49 -32.00
CA SER A 696 -37.11 -2.37 -33.13
C SER A 696 -36.57 -2.89 -34.45
N ASP A 697 -37.48 -3.22 -35.37
CA ASP A 697 -37.21 -3.58 -36.76
C ASP A 697 -36.36 -4.85 -36.93
N TRP A 698 -36.57 -5.83 -36.04
CA TRP A 698 -35.97 -7.18 -36.07
C TRP A 698 -37.02 -8.27 -36.35
N THR A 699 -36.59 -9.43 -36.88
CA THR A 699 -37.47 -10.61 -36.86
C THR A 699 -37.76 -11.02 -35.41
N TYR A 700 -36.71 -11.12 -34.59
CA TYR A 700 -36.80 -11.35 -33.16
C TYR A 700 -36.13 -10.18 -32.43
N SER A 701 -36.89 -9.39 -31.69
CA SER A 701 -36.28 -8.34 -30.87
C SER A 701 -35.40 -8.96 -29.78
N VAL A 702 -35.97 -9.87 -28.99
CA VAL A 702 -35.21 -10.73 -28.07
C VAL A 702 -35.54 -12.20 -28.36
N SER A 703 -34.51 -13.03 -28.57
CA SER A 703 -34.64 -14.49 -28.71
C SER A 703 -33.93 -15.21 -27.59
N LEU A 704 -34.68 -16.02 -26.85
CA LEU A 704 -34.20 -16.91 -25.79
C LEU A 704 -34.34 -18.36 -26.23
N GLU A 705 -33.21 -19.02 -26.40
CA GLU A 705 -33.14 -20.43 -26.78
C GLU A 705 -32.25 -21.19 -25.80
N TYR A 706 -32.85 -22.01 -24.94
CA TYR A 706 -32.14 -22.76 -23.90
C TYR A 706 -31.43 -21.89 -22.85
N ALA A 707 -32.01 -20.73 -22.54
CA ALA A 707 -31.42 -19.70 -21.68
C ALA A 707 -32.17 -19.58 -20.35
N ASP A 708 -31.97 -20.53 -19.42
CA ASP A 708 -32.69 -20.57 -18.15
C ASP A 708 -32.22 -19.45 -17.20
N ASP A 709 -33.08 -19.05 -16.26
CA ASP A 709 -32.79 -18.00 -15.27
C ASP A 709 -32.47 -16.65 -15.92
N THR A 710 -33.26 -16.27 -16.92
CA THR A 710 -33.15 -14.96 -17.61
C THR A 710 -34.17 -13.96 -17.05
N THR A 711 -33.74 -12.71 -16.87
CA THR A 711 -34.61 -11.59 -16.50
C THR A 711 -34.64 -10.53 -17.61
N ILE A 712 -35.82 -10.10 -18.00
CA ILE A 712 -36.05 -8.98 -18.91
C ILE A 712 -36.91 -7.94 -18.19
N LEU A 713 -36.44 -6.71 -18.07
CA LEU A 713 -37.23 -5.67 -17.43
C LEU A 713 -37.09 -4.29 -18.06
N ASN A 714 -38.08 -3.41 -17.84
CA ASN A 714 -38.07 -2.00 -18.24
C ASN A 714 -37.72 -1.77 -19.72
N SER A 715 -38.11 -2.68 -20.61
CA SER A 715 -37.66 -2.68 -22.01
C SER A 715 -38.82 -2.59 -22.99
N GLU A 716 -38.61 -1.89 -24.11
CA GLU A 716 -39.56 -1.69 -25.20
C GLU A 716 -39.15 -2.52 -26.43
N MET A 717 -40.09 -3.32 -26.94
CA MET A 717 -39.91 -4.20 -28.09
C MET A 717 -41.01 -3.89 -29.10
N SER A 718 -40.67 -3.15 -30.15
CA SER A 718 -41.66 -2.57 -31.07
C SER A 718 -41.38 -2.84 -32.55
N SER A 719 -42.45 -2.98 -33.34
CA SER A 719 -42.35 -3.18 -34.81
C SER A 719 -41.60 -4.44 -35.27
N ASN A 720 -41.51 -5.47 -34.42
CA ASN A 720 -40.82 -6.73 -34.76
C ASN A 720 -41.80 -7.80 -35.27
N SER A 721 -41.28 -8.89 -35.85
CA SER A 721 -42.13 -10.07 -36.04
C SER A 721 -42.52 -10.66 -34.67
N LYS A 722 -41.52 -10.92 -33.81
CA LYS A 722 -41.70 -11.32 -32.41
C LYS A 722 -41.01 -10.31 -31.51
N GLY A 723 -41.74 -9.73 -30.57
CA GLY A 723 -41.12 -8.89 -29.54
C GLY A 723 -40.18 -9.72 -28.67
N LEU A 724 -40.72 -10.80 -28.09
CA LEU A 724 -39.93 -11.82 -27.39
C LEU A 724 -40.27 -13.21 -27.90
N TYR A 725 -39.24 -13.98 -28.22
CA TYR A 725 -39.36 -15.39 -28.59
C TYR A 725 -38.67 -16.27 -27.55
N VAL A 726 -39.40 -17.26 -27.02
CA VAL A 726 -38.95 -18.14 -25.93
C VAL A 726 -39.03 -19.59 -26.36
N PHE A 727 -37.90 -20.29 -26.31
CA PHE A 727 -37.79 -21.69 -26.69
C PHE A 727 -36.93 -22.48 -25.70
N ASN A 728 -37.56 -23.44 -25.01
CA ASN A 728 -36.92 -24.32 -24.02
C ASN A 728 -36.13 -23.55 -22.94
N THR A 729 -36.74 -22.51 -22.37
CA THR A 729 -36.14 -21.67 -21.32
C THR A 729 -36.99 -21.77 -20.06
N ASP A 730 -36.39 -22.11 -18.93
CA ASP A 730 -37.05 -22.17 -17.62
C ASP A 730 -36.70 -20.95 -16.74
N SER A 731 -37.55 -20.64 -15.76
CA SER A 731 -37.33 -19.53 -14.80
C SER A 731 -37.14 -18.14 -15.44
N LEU A 732 -37.86 -17.85 -16.54
CA LEU A 732 -37.85 -16.53 -17.16
C LEU A 732 -38.72 -15.54 -16.37
N ASN A 733 -38.19 -14.36 -16.07
CA ASN A 733 -38.96 -13.24 -15.51
C ASN A 733 -39.00 -12.07 -16.51
N VAL A 734 -40.20 -11.65 -16.91
CA VAL A 734 -40.45 -10.48 -17.76
C VAL A 734 -41.32 -9.48 -17.01
N SER A 735 -40.82 -8.28 -16.74
CA SER A 735 -41.56 -7.29 -15.95
C SER A 735 -41.41 -5.85 -16.47
N ASN A 736 -42.48 -5.04 -16.36
CA ASN A 736 -42.48 -3.63 -16.78
C ASN A 736 -41.98 -3.41 -18.23
N CYS A 737 -42.34 -4.32 -19.15
CA CYS A 737 -41.96 -4.23 -20.55
C CYS A 737 -43.10 -3.70 -21.41
N THR A 738 -42.77 -3.09 -22.55
CA THR A 738 -43.75 -2.66 -23.56
C THR A 738 -43.54 -3.41 -24.86
N PHE A 739 -44.55 -4.15 -25.29
CA PHE A 739 -44.58 -4.86 -26.58
C PHE A 739 -45.57 -4.17 -27.50
N SER A 740 -45.12 -3.54 -28.59
CA SER A 740 -46.03 -2.80 -29.47
C SER A 740 -45.84 -3.03 -30.96
N SER A 741 -46.93 -3.04 -31.72
CA SER A 741 -46.90 -3.17 -33.19
C SER A 741 -46.17 -4.41 -33.71
N ASN A 742 -46.01 -5.46 -32.91
CA ASN A 742 -45.37 -6.71 -33.33
C ASN A 742 -46.40 -7.67 -33.97
N SER A 743 -45.95 -8.64 -34.77
CA SER A 743 -46.87 -9.72 -35.22
C SER A 743 -47.33 -10.58 -34.04
N ASP A 744 -46.39 -10.94 -33.16
CA ASP A 744 -46.69 -11.45 -31.82
C ASP A 744 -45.89 -10.65 -30.80
N GLY A 745 -46.56 -10.16 -29.75
CA GLY A 745 -45.87 -9.47 -28.65
C GLY A 745 -44.86 -10.40 -27.99
N ILE A 746 -45.34 -11.53 -27.48
CA ILE A 746 -44.52 -12.64 -27.00
C ILE A 746 -44.98 -13.94 -27.64
N GLU A 747 -44.02 -14.75 -28.12
CA GLU A 747 -44.24 -16.15 -28.50
C GLU A 747 -43.46 -17.09 -27.58
N ILE A 748 -44.19 -18.00 -26.94
CA ILE A 748 -43.65 -18.98 -26.00
C ILE A 748 -43.88 -20.38 -26.57
N ASN A 749 -42.79 -21.09 -26.86
CA ASN A 749 -42.83 -22.48 -27.32
C ASN A 749 -42.55 -23.50 -26.22
N THR A 750 -41.80 -23.15 -25.18
CA THR A 750 -41.63 -23.94 -23.94
C THR A 750 -41.02 -23.04 -22.87
N CYS A 751 -41.71 -22.92 -21.73
CA CYS A 751 -41.23 -22.17 -20.56
C CYS A 751 -41.87 -22.73 -19.29
N THR A 752 -41.08 -23.22 -18.33
CA THR A 752 -41.60 -23.67 -17.03
C THR A 752 -41.22 -22.70 -15.91
N SER A 753 -42.16 -22.50 -14.98
CA SER A 753 -41.97 -21.58 -13.83
C SER A 753 -41.63 -20.13 -14.24
N CYS A 754 -42.17 -19.67 -15.37
CA CYS A 754 -41.91 -18.32 -15.87
C CYS A 754 -42.96 -17.32 -15.38
N GLU A 755 -42.54 -16.07 -15.20
CA GLU A 755 -43.38 -14.99 -14.69
C GLU A 755 -43.38 -13.82 -15.67
N PHE A 756 -44.56 -13.36 -16.03
CA PHE A 756 -44.79 -12.19 -16.88
C PHE A 756 -45.65 -11.22 -16.10
N SER A 757 -45.08 -10.08 -15.70
CA SER A 757 -45.75 -9.09 -14.87
C SER A 757 -45.74 -7.66 -15.43
N ASP A 758 -46.74 -6.87 -15.05
CA ASP A 758 -46.72 -5.39 -15.13
C ASP A 758 -46.36 -4.82 -16.51
N SER A 759 -46.66 -5.55 -17.59
CA SER A 759 -46.20 -5.25 -18.94
C SER A 759 -47.36 -4.81 -19.84
N THR A 760 -47.06 -3.90 -20.76
CA THR A 760 -48.03 -3.32 -21.69
C THR A 760 -47.90 -3.94 -23.07
N PHE A 761 -49.03 -4.35 -23.65
CA PHE A 761 -49.13 -4.85 -25.01
C PHE A 761 -50.06 -3.95 -25.80
N LYS A 762 -49.55 -3.34 -26.88
CA LYS A 762 -50.31 -2.36 -27.66
C LYS A 762 -50.23 -2.63 -29.15
N SER A 763 -51.37 -2.78 -29.82
CA SER A 763 -51.43 -2.87 -31.29
C SER A 763 -50.65 -4.03 -31.92
N ASN A 764 -50.41 -5.11 -31.17
CA ASN A 764 -49.80 -6.33 -31.71
C ASN A 764 -50.80 -7.14 -32.56
N GLY A 765 -50.31 -8.08 -33.37
CA GLY A 765 -51.12 -9.12 -33.99
C GLY A 765 -51.80 -9.98 -32.93
N ASN A 766 -51.05 -10.91 -32.34
CA ASN A 766 -51.41 -11.48 -31.04
C ASN A 766 -50.59 -10.82 -29.93
N ALA A 767 -51.16 -10.58 -28.76
CA ALA A 767 -50.35 -10.08 -27.64
C ALA A 767 -49.48 -11.22 -27.06
N LEU A 768 -50.09 -12.37 -26.80
CA LEU A 768 -49.42 -13.58 -26.32
C LEU A 768 -49.74 -14.78 -27.22
N THR A 769 -48.72 -15.50 -27.68
CA THR A 769 -48.84 -16.79 -28.37
C THR A 769 -48.15 -17.87 -27.55
N ILE A 770 -48.88 -18.93 -27.16
CA ILE A 770 -48.39 -19.93 -26.19
C ILE A 770 -48.57 -21.36 -26.74
N ALA A 771 -47.47 -22.05 -27.05
CA ALA A 771 -47.45 -23.40 -27.64
C ALA A 771 -46.78 -24.46 -26.74
N HIS A 772 -47.45 -25.61 -26.50
CA HIS A 772 -46.93 -26.95 -26.06
C HIS A 772 -46.23 -27.05 -24.66
N LEU A 773 -45.93 -28.21 -24.01
CA LEU A 773 -46.76 -29.31 -23.43
C LEU A 773 -46.36 -29.54 -21.94
N SER A 774 -47.35 -29.61 -21.04
CA SER A 774 -47.37 -30.27 -19.72
C SER A 774 -46.15 -30.17 -18.77
N GLY A 775 -46.20 -29.23 -17.82
CA GLY A 775 -45.43 -29.29 -16.57
C GLY A 775 -45.18 -27.92 -15.95
N THR A 776 -45.86 -27.61 -14.85
CA THR A 776 -45.74 -26.39 -14.01
C THR A 776 -46.01 -25.05 -14.70
N GLY A 777 -47.17 -24.46 -14.42
CA GLY A 777 -47.71 -23.28 -15.08
C GLY A 777 -46.92 -21.99 -14.86
N SER A 778 -46.74 -21.23 -15.94
CA SER A 778 -46.27 -19.85 -15.88
C SER A 778 -47.40 -18.92 -15.45
N THR A 779 -47.01 -17.78 -14.87
CA THR A 779 -47.95 -16.78 -14.33
C THR A 779 -47.90 -15.52 -15.17
N PHE A 780 -49.07 -15.00 -15.49
CA PHE A 780 -49.30 -13.78 -16.25
C PHE A 780 -50.18 -12.85 -15.42
N THR A 781 -49.62 -11.75 -14.93
CA THR A 781 -50.30 -10.84 -14.00
C THR A 781 -49.97 -9.39 -14.30
N GLY A 782 -50.87 -8.44 -14.00
CA GLY A 782 -50.57 -7.03 -14.23
C GLY A 782 -50.38 -6.65 -15.70
N LEU A 783 -50.84 -7.47 -16.65
CA LEU A 783 -50.66 -7.21 -18.08
C LEU A 783 -51.75 -6.26 -18.59
N ASN A 784 -51.34 -5.19 -19.26
CA ASN A 784 -52.24 -4.24 -19.93
C ASN A 784 -52.24 -4.50 -21.44
N ILE A 785 -53.22 -5.26 -21.91
CA ILE A 785 -53.32 -5.72 -23.30
C ILE A 785 -54.39 -4.94 -24.04
N SER A 786 -54.03 -4.22 -25.10
CA SER A 786 -54.97 -3.41 -25.87
C SER A 786 -54.67 -3.34 -27.37
N GLY A 787 -55.73 -3.15 -28.16
CA GLY A 787 -55.61 -2.84 -29.59
C GLY A 787 -55.11 -3.99 -30.48
N CYS A 788 -55.17 -5.23 -30.01
CA CYS A 788 -54.75 -6.41 -30.78
C CYS A 788 -55.53 -6.51 -32.11
N THR A 789 -54.83 -6.82 -33.20
CA THR A 789 -55.47 -7.02 -34.52
C THR A 789 -55.99 -8.44 -34.74
N ASN A 790 -55.42 -9.44 -34.03
CA ASN A 790 -55.91 -10.82 -33.99
C ASN A 790 -56.49 -11.15 -32.61
N ASN A 791 -55.70 -11.73 -31.68
CA ASN A 791 -56.18 -12.17 -30.36
C ASN A 791 -55.35 -11.56 -29.22
N ALA A 792 -55.94 -11.36 -28.04
CA ALA A 792 -55.14 -11.06 -26.85
C ALA A 792 -54.26 -12.27 -26.48
N ILE A 793 -54.84 -13.46 -26.41
CA ILE A 793 -54.10 -14.69 -26.13
C ILE A 793 -54.44 -15.72 -27.21
N TYR A 794 -53.41 -16.30 -27.81
CA TYR A 794 -53.52 -17.30 -28.87
C TYR A 794 -52.85 -18.61 -28.46
N PHE A 795 -53.60 -19.70 -28.59
CA PHE A 795 -53.16 -21.05 -28.30
C PHE A 795 -53.10 -21.89 -29.59
N PRO A 796 -51.93 -21.98 -30.26
CA PRO A 796 -51.77 -22.77 -31.48
C PRO A 796 -51.96 -24.28 -31.24
N VAL A 797 -51.78 -24.75 -30.01
CA VAL A 797 -51.90 -26.16 -29.59
C VAL A 797 -52.55 -26.23 -28.21
N ALA A 798 -53.07 -27.40 -27.82
CA ALA A 798 -53.67 -27.59 -26.50
C ALA A 798 -52.64 -27.39 -25.36
N THR A 799 -52.77 -26.31 -24.60
CA THR A 799 -51.93 -25.95 -23.45
C THR A 799 -52.76 -25.87 -22.17
N ALA A 800 -52.17 -26.26 -21.04
CA ALA A 800 -52.85 -26.31 -19.75
C ALA A 800 -51.94 -25.89 -18.60
N GLY A 801 -52.54 -25.44 -17.50
CA GLY A 801 -51.88 -25.13 -16.24
C GLY A 801 -51.40 -23.69 -16.09
N GLN A 802 -51.55 -22.83 -17.10
CA GLN A 802 -51.15 -21.42 -17.01
C GLN A 802 -52.10 -20.63 -16.10
N LYS A 803 -51.59 -19.57 -15.47
CA LYS A 803 -52.36 -18.69 -14.59
C LYS A 803 -52.39 -17.25 -15.10
N PHE A 804 -53.56 -16.74 -15.36
CA PHE A 804 -53.81 -15.36 -15.77
C PHE A 804 -54.71 -14.68 -14.73
N TYR A 805 -54.22 -13.70 -14.00
CA TYR A 805 -55.05 -12.92 -13.08
C TYR A 805 -54.54 -11.49 -12.96
N ASN A 806 -55.40 -10.56 -12.54
CA ASN A 806 -55.11 -9.14 -12.43
C ASN A 806 -54.61 -8.49 -13.73
N ASN A 807 -55.15 -8.91 -14.88
CA ASN A 807 -54.82 -8.35 -16.18
C ASN A 807 -55.96 -7.48 -16.72
N PHE A 808 -55.62 -6.46 -17.50
CA PHE A 808 -56.57 -5.65 -18.26
C PHE A 808 -56.49 -6.04 -19.73
N ILE A 809 -57.59 -6.53 -20.29
CA ILE A 809 -57.64 -7.06 -21.66
C ILE A 809 -58.71 -6.30 -22.43
N ASN A 810 -58.28 -5.55 -23.44
CA ASN A 810 -59.13 -4.72 -24.29
C ASN A 810 -58.83 -4.97 -25.78
N CYS A 811 -59.21 -6.14 -26.26
CA CYS A 811 -59.02 -6.55 -27.66
C CYS A 811 -60.33 -7.09 -28.24
N SER A 812 -60.49 -6.96 -29.56
CA SER A 812 -61.73 -7.40 -30.23
C SER A 812 -61.98 -8.91 -30.12
N SER A 813 -60.91 -9.69 -30.00
CA SER A 813 -60.90 -11.12 -29.66
C SER A 813 -60.02 -11.34 -28.43
N HIS A 814 -60.59 -11.91 -27.36
CA HIS A 814 -59.87 -12.21 -26.13
C HIS A 814 -59.02 -13.48 -26.27
N LEU A 815 -59.60 -14.56 -26.80
CA LEU A 815 -58.93 -15.87 -26.97
C LEU A 815 -59.06 -16.39 -28.39
N GLY A 816 -57.99 -17.00 -28.91
CA GLY A 816 -57.98 -17.74 -30.19
C GLY A 816 -57.30 -19.09 -30.10
N TYR A 817 -57.74 -20.05 -30.91
CA TYR A 817 -57.28 -21.45 -30.89
C TYR A 817 -57.07 -22.02 -32.29
N ALA A 818 -56.08 -22.90 -32.47
CA ALA A 818 -55.96 -23.74 -33.68
C ALA A 818 -56.34 -25.22 -33.49
N SER A 819 -56.46 -25.72 -32.24
CA SER A 819 -56.87 -27.10 -31.92
C SER A 819 -57.69 -27.15 -30.61
N SER A 820 -57.98 -28.34 -30.06
CA SER A 820 -58.80 -28.50 -28.84
C SER A 820 -58.29 -27.71 -27.63
N THR A 821 -59.19 -27.26 -26.76
CA THR A 821 -58.85 -26.40 -25.61
C THR A 821 -58.24 -27.22 -24.45
N GLY A 822 -57.11 -26.77 -23.91
CA GLY A 822 -56.59 -27.25 -22.62
C GLY A 822 -57.12 -26.40 -21.47
N ILE A 823 -56.84 -26.81 -20.22
CA ILE A 823 -57.39 -26.18 -19.00
C ILE A 823 -56.39 -25.17 -18.43
N ASN A 824 -56.73 -23.88 -18.42
CA ASN A 824 -55.95 -22.81 -17.79
C ASN A 824 -56.78 -22.06 -16.74
N SER A 825 -56.10 -21.40 -15.80
CA SER A 825 -56.74 -20.62 -14.74
C SER A 825 -56.76 -19.16 -15.13
N PHE A 826 -57.93 -18.56 -15.31
CA PHE A 826 -58.10 -17.12 -15.56
C PHE A 826 -58.44 -16.34 -14.30
N ASN A 827 -58.11 -16.90 -13.14
CA ASN A 827 -58.21 -16.24 -11.86
C ASN A 827 -57.25 -16.90 -10.85
N THR A 828 -57.12 -16.25 -9.70
CA THR A 828 -56.51 -16.77 -8.48
C THR A 828 -57.55 -16.74 -7.35
N THR A 829 -57.20 -17.23 -6.16
CA THR A 829 -58.00 -16.99 -4.96
C THR A 829 -57.94 -15.51 -4.58
N LYS A 830 -59.07 -14.91 -4.14
CA LYS A 830 -59.09 -13.54 -3.63
C LYS A 830 -57.96 -13.36 -2.61
N GLN A 831 -57.11 -12.39 -2.86
CA GLN A 831 -55.95 -12.07 -2.03
C GLN A 831 -55.72 -10.57 -2.05
N ALA A 832 -55.06 -10.05 -1.00
CA ALA A 832 -54.74 -8.63 -0.92
C ALA A 832 -53.83 -8.22 -2.08
N GLY A 833 -54.15 -7.10 -2.74
CA GLY A 833 -53.36 -6.55 -3.84
C GLY A 833 -54.07 -5.38 -4.52
N THR A 834 -53.31 -4.57 -5.26
CA THR A 834 -53.85 -3.48 -6.06
C THR A 834 -54.32 -4.00 -7.41
N ARG A 835 -55.54 -3.65 -7.80
CA ARG A 835 -56.09 -4.05 -9.09
C ARG A 835 -55.46 -3.26 -10.23
N ILE A 836 -55.29 -3.90 -11.37
CA ILE A 836 -54.77 -3.22 -12.58
C ILE A 836 -55.68 -2.08 -13.08
N THR A 837 -56.97 -2.10 -12.75
CA THR A 837 -57.94 -1.09 -13.19
C THR A 837 -58.14 0.06 -12.21
N ASP A 838 -57.76 -0.08 -10.94
CA ASP A 838 -58.10 0.86 -9.88
C ASP A 838 -56.92 1.06 -8.93
N SER A 839 -56.45 2.30 -8.78
CA SER A 839 -55.29 2.58 -7.93
C SER A 839 -55.59 2.58 -6.43
N ASP A 840 -56.83 2.87 -6.00
CA ASP A 840 -57.09 3.21 -4.59
C ASP A 840 -58.41 2.70 -3.97
N TYR A 841 -59.29 2.04 -4.73
CA TYR A 841 -60.65 1.73 -4.25
C TYR A 841 -60.85 0.28 -3.76
N PHE A 842 -60.25 -0.68 -4.45
CA PHE A 842 -60.31 -2.10 -4.10
C PHE A 842 -58.92 -2.62 -3.76
N ASN A 843 -58.80 -3.34 -2.65
CA ASN A 843 -57.54 -3.87 -2.12
C ASN A 843 -57.41 -5.40 -2.28
N GLU A 844 -58.25 -6.00 -3.12
CA GLU A 844 -58.24 -7.44 -3.41
C GLU A 844 -58.11 -7.68 -4.92
N ILE A 845 -57.25 -8.64 -5.28
CA ILE A 845 -57.09 -9.17 -6.64
C ILE A 845 -57.66 -10.58 -6.72
N GLY A 846 -58.20 -10.96 -7.89
CA GLY A 846 -58.86 -12.25 -8.09
C GLY A 846 -58.83 -12.73 -9.54
N GLY A 847 -59.57 -12.11 -10.45
CA GLY A 847 -59.59 -12.44 -11.88
C GLY A 847 -59.07 -11.31 -12.75
N ASN A 848 -59.60 -11.16 -13.95
CA ASN A 848 -59.14 -10.17 -14.94
C ASN A 848 -60.26 -9.18 -15.31
N TYR A 849 -59.87 -8.05 -15.88
CA TYR A 849 -60.80 -7.10 -16.49
C TYR A 849 -60.90 -7.33 -18.00
N TRP A 850 -62.07 -7.73 -18.47
CA TRP A 850 -62.37 -8.10 -19.85
C TRP A 850 -63.17 -6.99 -20.55
N ALA A 851 -62.46 -6.03 -21.15
CA ALA A 851 -63.01 -4.93 -21.92
C ALA A 851 -63.06 -5.24 -23.42
N ASN A 852 -63.82 -4.49 -24.20
CA ASN A 852 -63.77 -4.54 -25.66
C ASN A 852 -63.66 -3.11 -26.22
N PRO A 853 -62.97 -2.87 -27.35
CA PRO A 853 -62.95 -1.54 -27.98
C PRO A 853 -64.34 -0.92 -28.26
N SER A 854 -65.40 -1.71 -28.32
CA SER A 854 -66.79 -1.22 -28.44
C SER A 854 -67.44 -0.77 -27.12
N GLY A 855 -66.78 -0.90 -25.97
CA GLY A 855 -67.32 -0.59 -24.64
C GLY A 855 -68.37 -1.59 -24.16
N THR A 856 -68.31 -2.84 -24.67
CA THR A 856 -69.27 -3.91 -24.37
C THR A 856 -68.58 -5.21 -23.95
N GLY A 857 -67.35 -5.13 -23.46
CA GLY A 857 -66.64 -6.26 -22.87
C GLY A 857 -67.38 -6.81 -21.65
N TYR A 858 -67.10 -8.06 -21.28
CA TYR A 858 -67.80 -8.74 -20.19
C TYR A 858 -67.74 -7.93 -18.89
N SER A 859 -66.55 -7.47 -18.50
CA SER A 859 -66.34 -6.66 -17.30
C SER A 859 -67.02 -5.28 -17.39
N GLU A 860 -67.17 -4.73 -18.59
CA GLU A 860 -67.79 -3.43 -18.82
C GLU A 860 -69.32 -3.44 -18.64
N ILE A 861 -69.95 -4.61 -18.71
CA ILE A 861 -71.42 -4.75 -18.67
C ILE A 861 -71.93 -5.74 -17.61
N CYS A 862 -71.04 -6.45 -16.91
CA CYS A 862 -71.44 -7.39 -15.88
C CYS A 862 -72.05 -6.65 -14.68
N VAL A 863 -72.83 -7.39 -13.87
CA VAL A 863 -73.45 -6.86 -12.66
C VAL A 863 -72.59 -7.23 -11.46
N ASP A 864 -72.40 -6.25 -10.58
CA ASP A 864 -71.80 -6.38 -9.25
C ASP A 864 -72.84 -5.88 -8.24
N ASN A 865 -73.65 -6.77 -7.67
CA ASN A 865 -74.73 -6.38 -6.75
C ASN A 865 -74.24 -6.18 -5.31
N ASP A 866 -73.17 -6.86 -4.91
CA ASP A 866 -72.62 -6.73 -3.55
C ASP A 866 -71.57 -5.61 -3.44
N HIS A 867 -71.23 -4.99 -4.57
CA HIS A 867 -70.29 -3.88 -4.73
C HIS A 867 -68.89 -4.23 -4.22
N ASP A 868 -68.50 -5.50 -4.31
CA ASP A 868 -67.16 -5.96 -3.96
C ASP A 868 -66.15 -5.76 -5.11
N GLY A 869 -66.62 -5.24 -6.25
CA GLY A 869 -65.85 -4.92 -7.44
C GLY A 869 -65.59 -6.14 -8.34
N PHE A 870 -66.14 -7.31 -8.05
CA PHE A 870 -66.12 -8.48 -8.91
C PHE A 870 -67.49 -8.68 -9.55
N CYS A 871 -67.54 -9.24 -10.76
CA CYS A 871 -68.83 -9.63 -11.33
C CYS A 871 -69.42 -10.79 -10.53
N ASP A 872 -70.73 -10.74 -10.27
CA ASP A 872 -71.46 -11.83 -9.60
C ASP A 872 -71.48 -13.14 -10.43
N GLN A 873 -71.22 -13.05 -11.74
CA GLN A 873 -71.19 -14.19 -12.67
C GLN A 873 -69.79 -14.44 -13.22
N THR A 874 -69.45 -15.72 -13.35
CA THR A 874 -68.20 -16.19 -13.97
C THR A 874 -68.18 -15.91 -15.47
N TYR A 875 -67.03 -15.53 -16.02
CA TYR A 875 -66.87 -15.37 -17.46
C TYR A 875 -66.36 -16.67 -18.09
N GLU A 876 -67.26 -17.40 -18.76
CA GLU A 876 -66.93 -18.60 -19.53
C GLU A 876 -66.36 -18.20 -20.89
N LEU A 877 -65.03 -18.27 -21.04
CA LEU A 877 -64.37 -18.03 -22.33
C LEU A 877 -64.52 -19.25 -23.24
N ASP A 878 -64.40 -20.46 -22.67
CA ASP A 878 -64.82 -21.74 -23.26
C ASP A 878 -65.02 -22.81 -22.16
N GLU A 879 -65.29 -24.07 -22.57
CA GLU A 879 -65.58 -25.20 -21.66
C GLU A 879 -64.45 -25.56 -20.68
N ASN A 880 -63.20 -25.19 -20.97
CA ASN A 880 -62.01 -25.50 -20.18
C ASN A 880 -61.32 -24.25 -19.63
N ASN A 881 -61.75 -23.05 -20.01
CA ASN A 881 -61.11 -21.77 -19.65
C ASN A 881 -62.18 -20.80 -19.13
N ILE A 882 -62.20 -20.64 -17.82
CA ILE A 882 -63.21 -19.85 -17.10
C ILE A 882 -62.49 -18.88 -16.16
N ASP A 883 -62.90 -17.61 -16.19
CA ASP A 883 -62.56 -16.65 -15.14
C ASP A 883 -63.67 -16.68 -14.10
N TYR A 884 -63.34 -17.18 -12.90
CA TYR A 884 -64.30 -17.28 -11.80
C TYR A 884 -64.49 -15.97 -11.02
N LEU A 885 -63.60 -14.99 -11.19
CA LEU A 885 -63.61 -13.73 -10.44
C LEU A 885 -63.33 -12.53 -11.37
N PRO A 886 -64.03 -12.38 -12.51
CA PRO A 886 -63.78 -11.27 -13.40
C PRO A 886 -64.11 -9.95 -12.69
N TYR A 887 -63.32 -8.91 -12.94
CA TYR A 887 -63.57 -7.59 -12.35
C TYR A 887 -64.80 -6.93 -12.98
N ALA A 888 -65.59 -6.22 -12.19
CA ALA A 888 -66.71 -5.42 -12.67
C ALA A 888 -66.28 -3.97 -12.94
N ALA A 889 -66.95 -3.30 -13.89
CA ALA A 889 -66.76 -1.88 -14.13
C ALA A 889 -67.17 -1.06 -12.90
N TYR A 890 -66.29 -0.15 -12.49
CA TYR A 890 -66.54 0.77 -11.39
C TYR A 890 -67.64 1.79 -11.75
N ASP A 891 -68.72 1.85 -10.95
CA ASP A 891 -69.76 2.90 -11.02
C ASP A 891 -69.50 3.96 -9.92
N PRO A 892 -68.97 5.14 -10.25
CA PRO A 892 -68.59 6.16 -9.27
C PRO A 892 -69.77 6.92 -8.62
N CYS A 893 -71.03 6.62 -8.96
CA CYS A 893 -72.16 7.53 -8.69
C CYS A 893 -73.04 7.23 -7.45
N ASN A 894 -72.51 6.65 -6.37
CA ASN A 894 -73.23 6.57 -5.09
C ASN A 894 -72.33 6.77 -3.86
N THR A 895 -72.15 8.01 -3.40
CA THR A 895 -71.49 8.31 -2.11
C THR A 895 -72.50 8.60 -1.01
N THR A 896 -72.48 7.84 0.08
CA THR A 896 -73.13 8.17 1.36
C THR A 896 -72.12 8.82 2.30
N LEU A 897 -72.43 9.99 2.86
CA LEU A 897 -71.55 10.78 3.74
C LEU A 897 -71.72 10.35 5.21
N TYR A 898 -70.63 10.03 5.93
CA TYR A 898 -70.62 9.83 7.39
C TYR A 898 -69.84 10.96 8.09
N MET A 899 -70.41 11.52 9.17
CA MET A 899 -69.80 12.58 9.99
C MET A 899 -69.31 12.01 11.34
N TRP A 900 -68.06 12.31 11.73
CA TRP A 900 -67.49 11.97 13.03
C TRP A 900 -67.24 13.24 13.85
N ASN A 901 -67.54 13.23 15.16
CA ASN A 901 -67.29 14.35 16.08
C ASN A 901 -66.13 14.02 17.04
N GLY A 902 -65.01 14.72 16.91
CA GLY A 902 -63.85 14.60 17.80
C GLY A 902 -63.74 15.80 18.73
N THR A 903 -63.96 15.60 20.02
CA THR A 903 -63.67 16.57 21.09
C THR A 903 -62.21 16.44 21.50
N ASP A 904 -61.39 17.49 21.34
CA ASP A 904 -60.26 17.83 22.22
C ASP A 904 -59.44 19.02 21.65
N TRP A 905 -59.73 20.24 22.12
CA TRP A 905 -58.74 21.34 22.22
C TRP A 905 -59.26 22.44 23.17
N GLU A 906 -58.60 22.61 24.32
CA GLU A 906 -58.83 23.72 25.26
C GLU A 906 -57.94 24.92 24.88
N GLY A 907 -58.54 26.01 24.39
CA GLY A 907 -57.86 27.27 24.12
C GLY A 907 -58.90 28.40 23.99
N THR A 908 -58.80 29.38 24.88
CA THR A 908 -59.80 30.43 25.11
C THR A 908 -59.83 31.50 24.01
N ASP A 909 -60.76 31.39 23.06
CA ASP A 909 -61.44 32.53 22.42
C ASP A 909 -62.65 32.04 21.60
N SER A 910 -63.81 32.62 21.87
CA SER A 910 -65.13 32.08 21.52
C SER A 910 -65.67 32.59 20.16
N THR A 911 -65.14 32.12 19.03
CA THR A 911 -65.75 32.36 17.70
C THR A 911 -65.56 31.29 16.62
N TYR A 912 -65.00 30.11 16.90
CA TYR A 912 -64.80 29.07 15.87
C TYR A 912 -65.54 27.77 16.19
N LEU A 913 -66.28 27.26 15.21
CA LEU A 913 -66.85 25.91 15.21
C LEU A 913 -66.14 25.13 14.10
N ALA A 914 -65.29 24.17 14.47
CA ALA A 914 -64.59 23.31 13.52
C ALA A 914 -65.44 22.06 13.23
N PHE A 915 -65.59 21.72 11.95
CA PHE A 915 -66.13 20.43 11.51
C PHE A 915 -65.09 19.74 10.64
N TRP A 916 -64.95 18.43 10.81
CA TRP A 916 -64.19 17.60 9.87
C TRP A 916 -65.14 16.90 8.92
N CYS A 917 -65.01 17.22 7.64
CA CYS A 917 -65.70 16.53 6.55
C CYS A 917 -64.65 15.79 5.73
N ARG A 918 -64.82 14.47 5.56
CA ARG A 918 -64.04 13.69 4.61
C ARG A 918 -64.90 13.47 3.37
N ALA A 919 -64.60 14.19 2.29
CA ALA A 919 -65.20 13.94 0.99
C ALA A 919 -64.19 13.17 0.12
N TYR A 920 -64.57 11.99 -0.33
CA TYR A 920 -63.85 11.30 -1.40
C TYR A 920 -64.36 11.85 -2.73
N GLN A 921 -63.52 12.60 -3.42
CA GLN A 921 -63.73 12.91 -4.82
C GLN A 921 -62.40 12.65 -5.54
N THR A 922 -62.31 11.51 -6.22
CA THR A 922 -61.21 11.18 -7.11
C THR A 922 -61.78 10.93 -8.50
N ASN A 923 -61.35 11.77 -9.45
CA ASN A 923 -61.45 11.62 -10.91
C ASN A 923 -62.85 11.38 -11.52
N CYS A 924 -63.66 12.44 -11.61
CA CYS A 924 -64.49 12.58 -12.81
C CYS A 924 -63.58 13.06 -13.95
N ALA A 925 -63.25 12.19 -14.90
CA ALA A 925 -62.60 12.63 -16.13
C ALA A 925 -63.50 13.65 -16.85
N ALA A 926 -62.95 14.83 -17.06
CA ALA A 926 -63.58 15.90 -17.82
C ALA A 926 -63.55 15.56 -19.32
N GLU A 927 -64.59 14.91 -19.85
CA GLU A 927 -64.85 14.97 -21.29
C GLU A 927 -65.87 16.06 -21.63
N ASN A 928 -65.32 17.26 -21.77
CA ASN A 928 -65.61 18.27 -22.79
C ASN A 928 -65.51 19.66 -22.17
N GLN A 929 -64.49 20.40 -22.60
CA GLN A 929 -64.49 21.85 -22.50
C GLN A 929 -65.70 22.42 -23.27
N ASN A 930 -66.77 22.73 -22.53
CA ASN A 930 -67.69 23.86 -22.70
C ASN A 930 -68.98 23.64 -21.88
N SER A 931 -68.89 23.72 -20.55
CA SER A 931 -70.05 23.70 -19.66
C SER A 931 -69.86 24.70 -18.51
N THR A 932 -70.64 25.77 -18.51
CA THR A 932 -70.66 26.85 -17.50
C THR A 932 -71.62 26.54 -16.34
N THR A 933 -71.53 25.38 -15.70
CA THR A 933 -72.36 25.06 -14.51
C THR A 933 -71.55 24.34 -13.43
N PRO A 934 -71.55 24.83 -12.16
CA PRO A 934 -70.84 24.18 -11.06
C PRO A 934 -71.53 22.88 -10.65
N ILE A 935 -70.74 21.81 -10.42
CA ILE A 935 -71.19 20.50 -9.93
C ILE A 935 -71.02 20.45 -8.40
N PHE A 936 -71.73 21.34 -7.72
CA PHE A 936 -72.11 21.14 -6.33
C PHE A 936 -73.57 21.56 -6.20
N ASN A 937 -74.47 20.57 -6.09
CA ASN A 937 -75.81 20.84 -5.54
C ASN A 937 -75.71 20.71 -4.02
N ILE A 938 -75.33 21.80 -3.35
CA ILE A 938 -75.74 21.98 -1.96
C ILE A 938 -77.19 22.47 -2.03
N THR A 939 -78.15 21.54 -2.00
CA THR A 939 -79.53 21.92 -1.72
C THR A 939 -79.67 22.07 -0.20
N MET A 940 -79.41 23.26 0.32
CA MET A 940 -80.02 23.63 1.60
C MET A 940 -81.51 23.86 1.34
N MET A 941 -82.35 22.90 1.72
CA MET A 941 -83.73 23.22 2.05
C MET A 941 -83.73 24.04 3.35
N SER A 942 -83.57 25.34 3.18
CA SER A 942 -83.92 26.34 4.17
C SER A 942 -84.90 27.29 3.51
N THR A 943 -86.16 26.86 3.42
CA THR A 943 -87.27 27.82 3.46
C THR A 943 -87.62 28.02 4.91
N GLY A 944 -87.10 29.10 5.49
CA GLY A 944 -87.60 29.69 6.73
C GLY A 944 -87.48 28.81 7.97
N CYS A 945 -86.37 28.91 8.68
CA CYS A 945 -86.42 28.92 10.14
C CYS A 945 -85.26 29.77 10.69
N GLN A 946 -85.62 30.80 11.44
CA GLN A 946 -84.68 31.63 12.18
C GLN A 946 -84.13 30.85 13.39
N SER A 947 -82.87 31.15 13.72
CA SER A 947 -82.25 30.96 15.03
C SER A 947 -81.78 29.54 15.40
N ASN A 948 -80.47 29.42 15.50
CA ASN A 948 -79.65 28.72 16.51
C ASN A 948 -80.23 27.45 17.17
N VAL A 949 -79.53 26.33 16.94
CA VAL A 949 -79.16 25.21 17.85
C VAL A 949 -79.34 23.85 17.16
N ILE A 950 -78.24 23.09 17.09
CA ILE A 950 -78.15 21.69 16.63
C ILE A 950 -78.15 20.78 17.87
N VAL A 951 -78.84 19.63 17.85
CA VAL A 951 -78.39 18.41 18.56
C VAL A 951 -78.81 17.16 17.78
N ALA A 952 -77.86 16.27 17.47
CA ALA A 952 -78.11 14.91 17.00
C ALA A 952 -77.45 13.90 17.95
N TRP A 953 -78.11 12.76 18.20
CA TRP A 953 -77.55 11.59 18.89
C TRP A 953 -77.74 10.35 17.98
N ILE A 954 -76.73 9.48 17.89
CA ILE A 954 -76.77 8.24 17.12
C ILE A 954 -76.74 7.06 18.10
N ASN A 955 -77.59 6.05 17.86
CA ASN A 955 -77.36 4.71 18.38
C ASN A 955 -77.35 3.68 17.23
N GLU A 956 -76.47 2.70 17.39
CA GLU A 956 -76.12 1.60 16.50
C GLU A 956 -76.99 0.37 16.81
N SER A 957 -77.67 -0.16 15.79
CA SER A 957 -78.07 -1.57 15.60
C SER A 957 -79.34 -1.67 14.75
N LEU A 958 -79.25 -2.50 13.70
CA LEU A 958 -80.31 -3.08 12.87
C LEU A 958 -81.17 -2.15 12.00
N ASP A 959 -81.42 -2.63 10.79
CA ASP A 959 -82.15 -2.04 9.67
C ASP A 959 -83.52 -1.45 10.04
N GLN A 960 -83.57 -0.12 10.11
CA GLN A 960 -84.58 0.80 9.54
C GLN A 960 -84.51 2.15 10.28
N LYS A 961 -84.17 3.24 9.58
CA LYS A 961 -84.35 4.63 10.07
C LYS A 961 -85.24 5.43 9.13
N THR A 962 -86.52 5.55 9.49
CA THR A 962 -87.46 6.54 8.98
C THR A 962 -87.24 7.87 9.71
N LEU A 963 -87.08 8.98 8.99
CA LEU A 963 -87.19 10.34 9.53
C LEU A 963 -88.59 10.88 9.23
N PHE A 964 -89.37 11.19 10.27
CA PHE A 964 -90.66 11.87 10.12
C PHE A 964 -90.45 13.38 10.07
N CYS A 965 -90.75 14.00 8.94
CA CYS A 965 -91.26 15.37 8.92
C CYS A 965 -92.79 15.27 8.85
N ALA A 966 -93.45 15.28 10.01
CA ALA A 966 -94.89 15.52 10.01
C ALA A 966 -95.12 17.01 9.75
N ASN A 967 -95.94 17.33 8.76
CA ASN A 967 -96.93 18.37 8.96
C ASN A 967 -98.23 17.91 8.30
N ASN A 968 -99.35 18.10 9.00
CA ASN A 968 -100.68 17.83 8.48
C ASN A 968 -100.86 18.46 7.09
N SER A 969 -101.41 17.66 6.17
CA SER A 969 -102.12 17.97 4.90
C SER A 969 -101.39 17.80 3.54
N ASP A 970 -101.52 16.59 2.96
CA ASP A 970 -102.05 16.18 1.62
C ASP A 970 -101.99 17.16 0.40
N PRO A 971 -102.13 16.71 -0.88
CA PRO A 971 -101.22 15.97 -1.77
C PRO A 971 -101.05 16.67 -3.15
N SER A 972 -100.35 16.01 -4.10
CA SER A 972 -100.74 15.85 -5.52
C SER A 972 -99.75 16.33 -6.61
N THR A 973 -99.55 15.42 -7.59
CA THR A 973 -99.04 15.61 -8.97
C THR A 973 -97.53 15.90 -9.10
N GLY A 974 -96.76 15.38 -10.06
CA GLY A 974 -97.03 14.62 -11.29
C GLY A 974 -96.00 15.01 -12.38
N LEU A 975 -95.59 14.03 -13.20
CA LEU A 975 -95.07 14.13 -14.58
C LEU A 975 -93.64 14.63 -14.93
N THR A 976 -92.86 13.66 -15.46
CA THR A 976 -92.25 13.52 -16.82
C THR A 976 -91.54 14.66 -17.57
N VAL A 977 -90.22 14.42 -17.82
CA VAL A 977 -89.41 14.42 -19.07
C VAL A 977 -89.58 15.54 -20.11
N SER A 978 -88.48 16.22 -20.51
CA SER A 978 -87.89 16.17 -21.88
C SER A 978 -86.84 17.26 -22.19
N THR A 979 -85.65 16.78 -22.58
CA THR A 979 -84.73 17.18 -23.68
C THR A 979 -84.26 18.63 -23.95
N THR A 980 -82.95 18.67 -24.19
CA THR A 980 -82.14 19.43 -25.19
C THR A 980 -81.59 20.82 -24.85
N LYS A 981 -80.24 20.85 -24.82
CA LYS A 981 -79.31 21.98 -24.89
C LYS A 981 -79.36 22.68 -26.26
N THR A 982 -79.18 24.01 -26.26
CA THR A 982 -78.44 24.75 -27.31
C THR A 982 -77.55 25.81 -26.63
N VAL A 983 -76.31 25.90 -27.12
CA VAL A 983 -75.19 26.75 -26.65
C VAL A 983 -75.25 28.17 -27.21
N LEU A 984 -74.80 29.18 -26.46
CA LEU A 984 -74.12 30.40 -26.95
C LEU A 984 -73.37 31.12 -25.80
N TYR A 985 -72.08 31.37 -25.99
CA TYR A 985 -71.22 32.24 -25.16
C TYR A 985 -71.42 33.72 -25.53
N THR A 986 -71.34 34.64 -24.57
CA THR A 986 -70.35 35.76 -24.50
C THR A 986 -70.61 36.72 -23.33
N ASN A 987 -69.51 37.13 -22.68
CA ASN A 987 -69.20 38.34 -21.90
C ASN A 987 -70.24 39.48 -21.84
N ALA A 988 -70.50 40.01 -20.63
CA ALA A 988 -69.89 41.27 -20.15
C ALA A 988 -70.61 41.90 -18.93
N THR A 989 -69.78 42.47 -18.04
CA THR A 989 -69.96 43.67 -17.19
C THR A 989 -70.88 43.68 -15.94
N TYR A 990 -70.19 43.70 -14.78
CA TYR A 990 -70.43 44.44 -13.53
C TYR A 990 -71.83 44.46 -12.86
N ASN A 991 -71.94 43.87 -11.65
CA ASN A 991 -71.89 44.63 -10.37
C ASN A 991 -72.01 43.69 -9.14
N GLU A 992 -71.18 44.02 -8.13
CA GLU A 992 -71.18 43.55 -6.73
C GLU A 992 -70.71 42.11 -6.44
N SER A 993 -69.40 42.00 -6.20
CA SER A 993 -68.72 40.79 -5.73
C SER A 993 -68.48 40.87 -4.22
N VAL A 994 -69.06 39.96 -3.43
CA VAL A 994 -68.47 39.57 -2.15
C VAL A 994 -67.32 38.62 -2.49
N GLY A 995 -66.09 39.11 -2.38
CA GLY A 995 -64.89 38.32 -2.65
C GLY A 995 -64.60 37.37 -1.49
N ILE A 996 -64.78 36.07 -1.72
CA ILE A 996 -64.13 35.03 -0.92
C ILE A 996 -62.73 34.87 -1.50
N TRP A 997 -61.70 35.22 -0.73
CA TRP A 997 -60.31 34.95 -1.12
C TRP A 997 -59.90 33.59 -0.54
N ALA A 998 -59.75 32.60 -1.42
CA ALA A 998 -59.02 31.38 -1.10
C ALA A 998 -57.68 31.44 -1.85
N TRP A 999 -56.57 31.35 -1.12
CA TRP A 999 -55.25 31.15 -1.72
C TRP A 999 -55.07 29.66 -1.98
N MET A 1000 -55.00 29.27 -3.25
CA MET A 1000 -54.56 27.95 -3.66
C MET A 1000 -53.10 28.05 -4.12
N ASN A 1001 -52.16 27.47 -3.36
CA ASN A 1001 -50.83 27.18 -3.89
C ASN A 1001 -50.91 25.86 -4.65
N TYR A 1002 -50.64 25.89 -5.96
CA TYR A 1002 -50.54 24.69 -6.78
C TYR A 1002 -49.20 24.01 -6.52
N ALA A 1003 -49.22 22.85 -5.87
CA ALA A 1003 -48.12 21.90 -5.90
C ALA A 1003 -48.69 20.46 -5.88
N ASN A 1004 -48.36 19.71 -6.95
CA ASN A 1004 -48.42 18.26 -7.17
C ASN A 1004 -49.77 17.48 -7.08
N PRO A 1005 -50.06 16.51 -7.98
CA PRO A 1005 -51.37 15.85 -8.07
C PRO A 1005 -51.52 14.54 -7.27
N GLN A 1006 -50.70 14.26 -6.25
CA GLN A 1006 -50.55 12.89 -5.70
C GLN A 1006 -50.64 12.78 -4.17
N GLU A 1007 -51.25 13.72 -3.44
CA GLU A 1007 -51.48 13.54 -1.99
C GLU A 1007 -52.92 13.86 -1.56
N VAL A 1008 -53.40 13.05 -0.60
CA VAL A 1008 -54.65 13.21 0.14
C VAL A 1008 -54.71 14.60 0.76
N GLN A 1009 -55.69 15.41 0.35
CA GLN A 1009 -55.83 16.78 0.85
C GLN A 1009 -56.68 16.82 2.12
N TYR A 1010 -56.12 17.36 3.20
CA TYR A 1010 -56.86 17.82 4.36
C TYR A 1010 -57.35 19.26 4.07
N PHE A 1011 -58.64 19.53 4.30
CA PHE A 1011 -59.22 20.85 4.14
C PHE A 1011 -59.51 21.46 5.51
N ASP A 1012 -58.80 22.53 5.86
CA ASP A 1012 -59.16 23.38 7.00
C ASP A 1012 -60.03 24.54 6.52
N PHE A 1013 -61.24 24.66 7.07
CA PHE A 1013 -62.12 25.79 6.82
C PHE A 1013 -62.15 26.71 8.04
N TYR A 1014 -61.75 27.98 7.87
CA TYR A 1014 -61.97 29.03 8.85
C TYR A 1014 -63.00 30.02 8.32
N LEU A 1015 -64.14 30.13 9.00
CA LEU A 1015 -65.17 31.13 8.72
C LEU A 1015 -64.94 32.36 9.59
N LYS A 1016 -64.58 33.50 8.98
CA LYS A 1016 -64.65 34.81 9.63
C LYS A 1016 -66.00 35.44 9.31
N VAL A 1017 -66.83 35.64 10.30
CA VAL A 1017 -68.06 36.44 10.19
C VAL A 1017 -67.70 37.87 10.55
N GLU A 1018 -67.73 38.80 9.59
CA GLU A 1018 -67.75 40.23 9.88
C GLU A 1018 -69.21 40.72 9.81
N GLU A 1019 -69.69 41.34 10.89
CA GLU A 1019 -70.94 42.06 10.90
C GLU A 1019 -70.85 43.28 9.96
N VAL A 1020 -71.82 43.42 9.07
CA VAL A 1020 -72.10 44.68 8.39
C VAL A 1020 -73.59 44.99 8.57
N GLU A 1021 -73.88 46.16 9.15
CA GLU A 1021 -75.23 46.70 9.41
C GLU A 1021 -76.09 46.87 8.15
#